data_AF-A0A1I7F762-F1
#
_entry.id   AF-A0A1I7F762-F1
#
_cell.length_a   1.000
_cell.length_b   1.000
_cell.length_c   1.000
_cell.angle_alpha   90.00
_cell.angle_beta   90.00
_cell.angle_gamma   90.00
#
_symmetry.space_group_name_H-M   'P 1'
#
loop_
_entity.id
_entity.type
_entity.pdbx_description
1 polymer ?
#
loop_
_entity_poly.entity_id
_entity_poly.type
_entity_poly.pdbx_seq_one_letter_code
_entity_poly.pdbx_strand_id
1 'polypeptide(L)'
;MHTTTELRSIIHGRFPDSRIHRAINEPVPLSLMDIAYWQLSAVRKLSLKQQPKILAALPSLQRGAVWKPNQIELLWDSILRGFPIGSLVVCEKLTNQASRGIGVNQDSDEFTPTHHLLDGQQRASAIGLGFLDPYPDPGNSDKDVEVDTLLWLDIAPDSGLFPRNSTRNYLLRVTTKAHPWGFNVDELRETKRLSAEQAKQSLEAFNCNKSVKNGERPHPIQGWPYVANAPVPLAWLLIEAQSILEESGTLITPEKSVELWRKVKERCRKFIEGRNPLPSEQLDPRNRPLLVHWAYRVQEILETWLEQPQAPQLLALAEALARAVSTQLMALLVPVEALTQPSRNEEGQSSGNNKPATTDRIANVEHLFQRLNAGGTELRGNDLAYSMIKAYWPGIEKTIQNIETRPPETQVALLGAQLALATDDDKLPPPLNVTTLRTLARIDDGQQPSDDSKKMRQGELDRIKTMFALKGQVSSEAPIKLALQRLDKWFLYDDVNRDQRWGLPPVLRSRMAEQAPEVFLFLLRLTHHTTQEPEPDVRRKLLGLSTALHWFSQDRQRAVRWLWETSPAEWCDGSAFFKNQKPLLTQLHELSDDQRHKTMANILTPEQLSDYISIDTFNEDSIGKWRWWDTLVTDQAKKEGKTADERQAKYGGLIKILKDYNYRNNNGLLLMYAQREQMASCFPNYDSSHIGYWDAHNVPWDFDHILPQSAFADMRTENDLMEVCKQWGNTIANLHIYPFEKNRSRQDEKANKSLPRDESTRMLLNPFELDTFSLETKDIRFNKDKPQNSEAPRKVYEFVLAARTRLLRIYGEWYDNLLIGHLLQSDNQSTISQTNIAAND
;
A
#
# COMPACT_ATOMS: atom_id res chain seq x y z
N MET A 1 -79.83 -25.79 -25.49
CA MET A 1 -79.05 -25.53 -26.72
C MET A 1 -78.98 -24.03 -26.93
N HIS A 2 -77.81 -23.40 -26.84
CA HIS A 2 -77.45 -22.10 -27.44
C HIS A 2 -75.98 -21.79 -27.06
N THR A 3 -75.05 -21.93 -28.00
CA THR A 3 -74.41 -20.91 -28.88
C THR A 3 -73.04 -20.47 -28.37
N THR A 4 -72.02 -21.15 -28.89
CA THR A 4 -70.59 -20.79 -28.90
C THR A 4 -70.31 -19.68 -29.92
N THR A 5 -70.50 -18.42 -29.52
CA THR A 5 -70.10 -17.23 -30.30
C THR A 5 -69.55 -16.13 -29.38
N GLU A 6 -68.52 -16.40 -28.58
CA GLU A 6 -67.91 -15.37 -27.72
C GLU A 6 -66.38 -15.44 -27.56
N LEU A 7 -65.66 -16.17 -28.42
CA LEU A 7 -64.20 -16.32 -28.31
C LEU A 7 -63.41 -16.02 -29.61
N ARG A 8 -64.01 -15.31 -30.58
CA ARG A 8 -63.34 -14.94 -31.84
C ARG A 8 -63.22 -13.43 -32.12
N SER A 9 -63.54 -12.55 -31.17
CA SER A 9 -63.39 -11.09 -31.36
C SER A 9 -62.21 -10.43 -30.60
N ILE A 10 -61.39 -11.19 -29.86
CA ILE A 10 -60.21 -10.65 -29.13
C ILE A 10 -58.88 -11.08 -29.80
N ILE A 11 -58.84 -11.20 -31.13
CA ILE A 11 -57.58 -11.50 -31.86
C ILE A 11 -57.23 -10.43 -32.91
N HIS A 12 -58.08 -9.46 -33.22
CA HIS A 12 -57.77 -8.40 -34.20
C HIS A 12 -57.89 -6.98 -33.61
N GLY A 13 -57.38 -6.79 -32.41
CA GLY A 13 -56.95 -5.47 -31.97
C GLY A 13 -55.69 -5.10 -32.74
N ARG A 14 -55.83 -4.22 -33.75
CA ARG A 14 -54.71 -3.44 -34.28
C ARG A 14 -54.03 -2.74 -33.10
N PHE A 15 -52.94 -3.31 -32.60
CA PHE A 15 -52.00 -2.53 -31.83
C PHE A 15 -51.47 -1.45 -32.78
N PRO A 16 -51.47 -0.17 -32.38
CA PRO A 16 -50.83 0.85 -33.18
C PRO A 16 -49.36 0.45 -33.36
N ASP A 17 -48.96 0.43 -34.62
CA ASP A 17 -47.63 0.11 -35.13
C ASP A 17 -46.63 1.22 -34.72
N SER A 18 -46.37 1.32 -33.42
CA SER A 18 -45.41 2.28 -32.85
C SER A 18 -44.68 1.73 -31.62
N ARG A 19 -44.64 0.41 -31.44
CA ARG A 19 -43.57 -0.20 -30.66
C ARG A 19 -42.36 -0.29 -31.56
N ILE A 20 -41.59 0.80 -31.58
CA ILE A 20 -40.18 0.78 -31.96
C ILE A 20 -39.57 -0.44 -31.26
N HIS A 21 -39.28 -1.49 -32.02
CA HIS A 21 -38.31 -2.50 -31.61
C HIS A 21 -36.99 -1.73 -31.44
N ARG A 22 -36.79 -1.12 -30.26
CA ARG A 22 -35.47 -0.62 -29.88
C ARG A 22 -34.56 -1.82 -29.97
N ALA A 23 -33.53 -1.72 -30.82
CA ALA A 23 -32.56 -2.78 -31.04
C ALA A 23 -32.17 -3.39 -29.69
N ILE A 24 -32.41 -4.69 -29.52
CA ILE A 24 -31.83 -5.42 -28.40
C ILE A 24 -30.33 -5.25 -28.58
N ASN A 25 -29.64 -4.67 -27.59
CA ASN A 25 -28.20 -4.47 -27.68
C ASN A 25 -27.52 -5.83 -27.88
N GLU A 26 -27.04 -6.10 -29.09
CA GLU A 26 -26.36 -7.36 -29.39
C GLU A 26 -24.98 -7.40 -28.72
N PRO A 27 -24.60 -8.53 -28.11
CA PRO A 27 -23.25 -8.70 -27.57
C PRO A 27 -22.18 -8.47 -28.64
N VAL A 28 -21.15 -7.69 -28.31
CA VAL A 28 -20.05 -7.37 -29.25
C VAL A 28 -18.85 -8.27 -28.95
N PRO A 29 -18.36 -9.07 -29.92
CA PRO A 29 -17.13 -9.83 -29.74
C PRO A 29 -15.92 -8.89 -29.80
N LEU A 30 -14.99 -9.05 -28.86
CA LEU A 30 -13.73 -8.31 -28.77
C LEU A 30 -12.57 -9.30 -28.67
N SER A 31 -11.51 -9.08 -29.45
CA SER A 31 -10.25 -9.81 -29.29
C SER A 31 -9.50 -9.36 -28.02
N LEU A 32 -8.53 -10.15 -27.58
CA LEU A 32 -7.65 -9.72 -26.48
C LEU A 32 -6.87 -8.45 -26.82
N MET A 33 -6.47 -8.29 -28.09
CA MET A 33 -5.78 -7.09 -28.59
C MET A 33 -6.69 -5.86 -28.55
N ASP A 34 -7.98 -5.99 -28.86
CA ASP A 34 -8.97 -4.91 -28.72
C ASP A 34 -9.07 -4.42 -27.26
N ILE A 35 -9.01 -5.34 -26.30
CA ILE A 35 -9.05 -5.03 -24.87
C ILE A 35 -7.74 -4.38 -24.40
N ALA A 36 -6.60 -4.82 -24.94
CA ALA A 36 -5.29 -4.21 -24.67
C ALA A 36 -5.15 -2.81 -25.28
N TYR A 37 -5.80 -2.56 -26.43
CA TYR A 37 -5.85 -1.26 -27.11
C TYR A 37 -6.40 -0.14 -26.21
N TRP A 38 -7.33 -0.48 -25.30
CA TRP A 38 -7.89 0.46 -24.33
C TRP A 38 -6.87 1.02 -23.33
N GLN A 39 -5.70 0.37 -23.21
CA GLN A 39 -4.78 0.55 -22.10
C GLN A 39 -3.42 1.02 -22.58
N LEU A 40 -2.90 0.45 -23.68
CA LEU A 40 -1.50 0.62 -24.06
C LEU A 40 -1.35 1.44 -25.35
N SER A 41 -0.63 2.57 -25.31
CA SER A 41 -0.32 3.35 -26.53
C SER A 41 0.46 2.54 -27.56
N ALA A 42 1.42 1.73 -27.13
CA ALA A 42 2.21 0.86 -28.00
C ALA A 42 1.32 -0.08 -28.84
N VAL A 43 0.27 -0.65 -28.24
CA VAL A 43 -0.72 -1.48 -28.95
C VAL A 43 -1.51 -0.65 -29.96
N ARG A 44 -1.86 0.60 -29.62
CA ARG A 44 -2.53 1.51 -30.57
C ARG A 44 -1.67 1.85 -31.77
N LYS A 45 -0.36 2.05 -31.57
CA LYS A 45 0.64 2.30 -32.63
C LYS A 45 0.84 1.07 -33.53
N LEU A 46 0.68 -0.14 -33.00
CA LEU A 46 0.80 -1.42 -33.74
C LEU A 46 -0.48 -1.83 -34.49
N SER A 47 -1.67 -1.39 -34.06
CA SER A 47 -2.94 -1.77 -34.69
C SER A 47 -3.11 -1.09 -36.07
N LEU A 48 -2.68 -1.78 -37.12
CA LEU A 48 -2.51 -1.21 -38.47
C LEU A 48 -3.79 -1.12 -39.33
N LYS A 49 -4.98 -1.56 -38.89
CA LYS A 49 -6.11 -1.74 -39.84
C LYS A 49 -7.49 -1.21 -39.45
N GLN A 50 -7.87 -1.07 -38.17
CA GLN A 50 -9.16 -0.48 -37.76
C GLN A 50 -9.24 -0.26 -36.24
N GLN A 51 -9.93 0.80 -35.79
CA GLN A 51 -10.23 0.99 -34.37
C GLN A 51 -11.23 -0.06 -33.87
N PRO A 52 -11.08 -0.58 -32.63
CA PRO A 52 -12.06 -1.47 -32.02
C PRO A 52 -13.46 -0.86 -31.99
N LYS A 53 -14.50 -1.69 -32.14
CA LYS A 53 -15.92 -1.26 -32.07
C LYS A 53 -16.28 -0.58 -30.75
N ILE A 54 -15.62 -0.99 -29.67
CA ILE A 54 -15.80 -0.47 -28.32
C ILE A 54 -14.46 0.08 -27.85
N LEU A 55 -14.44 1.33 -27.42
CA LEU A 55 -13.31 1.95 -26.74
C LEU A 55 -13.73 2.16 -25.29
N ALA A 56 -13.37 1.22 -24.41
CA ALA A 56 -13.81 1.25 -23.03
C ALA A 56 -12.81 1.98 -22.13
N ALA A 57 -13.34 2.72 -21.17
CA ALA A 57 -12.61 3.26 -20.02
C ALA A 57 -13.34 2.87 -18.73
N LEU A 58 -12.71 3.04 -17.57
CA LEU A 58 -13.41 2.85 -16.30
C LEU A 58 -14.14 4.16 -15.95
N PRO A 59 -15.36 4.12 -15.41
CA PRO A 59 -15.94 5.30 -14.80
C PRO A 59 -15.21 5.62 -13.48
N SER A 60 -15.12 6.89 -13.12
CA SER A 60 -14.43 7.37 -11.91
C SER A 60 -14.91 6.67 -10.62
N LEU A 61 -16.19 6.32 -10.53
CA LEU A 61 -16.78 5.55 -9.42
C LEU A 61 -16.03 4.24 -9.10
N GLN A 62 -15.45 3.57 -10.10
CA GLN A 62 -14.77 2.28 -9.89
C GLN A 62 -13.40 2.46 -9.22
N ARG A 63 -13.03 1.55 -8.31
CA ARG A 63 -11.72 1.56 -7.62
C ARG A 63 -10.55 1.11 -8.53
N GLY A 64 -9.32 1.29 -8.06
CA GLY A 64 -8.13 0.69 -8.68
C GLY A 64 -8.23 -0.84 -8.80
N ALA A 65 -7.49 -1.43 -9.75
CA ALA A 65 -7.44 -2.88 -9.97
C ALA A 65 -6.72 -3.57 -8.79
N VAL A 66 -7.22 -4.73 -8.35
CA VAL A 66 -6.73 -5.52 -7.20
C VAL A 66 -6.96 -7.00 -7.52
N TRP A 67 -6.19 -7.53 -8.47
CA TRP A 67 -5.99 -8.98 -8.59
C TRP A 67 -4.61 -9.33 -8.07
N LYS A 68 -4.55 -10.40 -7.29
CA LYS A 68 -3.27 -10.97 -6.87
C LYS A 68 -2.57 -11.58 -8.10
N PRO A 69 -1.23 -11.62 -8.11
CA PRO A 69 -0.42 -12.27 -9.15
C PRO A 69 -0.96 -13.64 -9.63
N ASN A 70 -1.34 -14.51 -8.68
CA ASN A 70 -1.88 -15.84 -8.99
C ASN A 70 -3.17 -15.81 -9.84
N GLN A 71 -4.04 -14.82 -9.63
CA GLN A 71 -5.29 -14.69 -10.39
C GLN A 71 -5.01 -14.30 -11.86
N ILE A 72 -3.99 -13.47 -12.07
CA ILE A 72 -3.51 -13.10 -13.41
C ILE A 72 -2.92 -14.33 -14.11
N GLU A 73 -2.06 -15.08 -13.42
CA GLU A 73 -1.43 -16.30 -13.95
C GLU A 73 -2.48 -17.35 -14.36
N LEU A 74 -3.49 -17.59 -13.52
CA LEU A 74 -4.55 -18.57 -13.79
C LEU A 74 -5.50 -18.13 -14.93
N LEU A 75 -5.76 -16.83 -15.07
CA LEU A 75 -6.52 -16.33 -16.22
C LEU A 75 -5.77 -16.67 -17.53
N TRP A 76 -4.47 -16.39 -17.58
CA TRP A 76 -3.68 -16.63 -18.79
C TRP A 76 -3.43 -18.12 -19.06
N ASP A 77 -3.26 -18.96 -18.03
CA ASP A 77 -3.28 -20.42 -18.21
C ASP A 77 -4.60 -20.88 -18.86
N SER A 78 -5.73 -20.37 -18.38
CA SER A 78 -7.06 -20.68 -18.93
C SER A 78 -7.19 -20.24 -20.40
N ILE A 79 -6.71 -19.05 -20.74
CA ILE A 79 -6.71 -18.52 -22.12
C ILE A 79 -5.88 -19.40 -23.05
N LEU A 80 -4.64 -19.74 -22.68
CA LEU A 80 -3.75 -20.59 -23.51
C LEU A 80 -4.29 -22.02 -23.72
N ARG A 81 -5.08 -22.51 -22.75
CA ARG A 81 -5.80 -23.79 -22.83
C ARG A 81 -7.07 -23.72 -23.68
N GLY A 82 -7.53 -22.52 -24.04
CA GLY A 82 -8.78 -22.31 -24.78
C GLY A 82 -10.03 -22.45 -23.91
N PHE A 83 -9.92 -22.24 -22.60
CA PHE A 83 -11.10 -22.20 -21.73
C PHE A 83 -11.91 -20.92 -21.97
N PRO A 84 -13.25 -21.01 -21.99
CA PRO A 84 -14.08 -19.82 -22.11
C PRO A 84 -13.90 -18.93 -20.88
N ILE A 85 -13.75 -17.63 -21.11
CA ILE A 85 -13.61 -16.62 -20.06
C ILE A 85 -14.87 -15.75 -20.00
N GLY A 86 -15.18 -15.27 -18.79
CA GLY A 86 -16.40 -14.50 -18.53
C GLY A 86 -16.47 -13.21 -19.35
N SER A 87 -17.69 -12.80 -19.70
CA SER A 87 -17.96 -11.60 -20.47
C SER A 87 -17.50 -10.31 -19.78
N LEU A 88 -17.43 -9.24 -20.57
CA LEU A 88 -17.29 -7.87 -20.08
C LEU A 88 -18.68 -7.23 -20.05
N VAL A 89 -18.98 -6.41 -19.05
CA VAL A 89 -20.23 -5.64 -19.00
C VAL A 89 -19.87 -4.19 -19.23
N VAL A 90 -20.46 -3.57 -20.26
CA VAL A 90 -20.17 -2.19 -20.68
C VAL A 90 -21.45 -1.40 -20.83
N CYS A 91 -21.37 -0.08 -20.73
CA CYS A 91 -22.43 0.83 -21.17
C CYS A 91 -21.84 1.92 -22.06
N GLU A 92 -22.69 2.63 -22.79
CA GLU A 92 -22.28 3.90 -23.40
C GLU A 92 -21.68 4.83 -22.34
N LYS A 93 -20.72 5.65 -22.74
CA LYS A 93 -20.03 6.57 -21.83
C LYS A 93 -21.04 7.43 -21.07
N LEU A 94 -20.97 7.36 -19.74
CA LEU A 94 -21.81 8.16 -18.85
C LEU A 94 -21.36 9.63 -18.91
N THR A 95 -22.27 10.54 -19.26
CA THR A 95 -21.97 11.97 -19.45
C THR A 95 -21.43 12.65 -18.19
N ASN A 96 -21.88 12.21 -17.01
CA ASN A 96 -21.55 12.78 -15.71
C ASN A 96 -20.43 12.02 -14.98
N GLN A 97 -19.72 11.12 -15.66
CA GLN A 97 -18.56 10.43 -15.10
C GLN A 97 -17.34 10.72 -15.96
N ALA A 98 -16.24 11.12 -15.32
CA ALA A 98 -14.97 11.14 -16.01
C ALA A 98 -14.56 9.70 -16.35
N SER A 99 -13.81 9.58 -17.44
CA SER A 99 -13.23 8.33 -17.89
C SER A 99 -11.80 8.26 -17.41
N ARG A 100 -11.42 7.14 -16.81
CA ARG A 100 -10.04 6.82 -16.44
C ARG A 100 -9.54 5.61 -17.23
N GLY A 101 -8.22 5.55 -17.46
CA GLY A 101 -7.61 4.42 -18.14
C GLY A 101 -7.87 3.09 -17.41
N ILE A 102 -7.90 1.99 -18.18
CA ILE A 102 -7.95 0.64 -17.62
C ILE A 102 -6.49 0.17 -17.39
N GLY A 103 -6.16 -0.36 -16.22
CA GLY A 103 -4.91 -1.12 -16.01
C GLY A 103 -3.60 -0.32 -15.91
N VAL A 104 -2.54 -0.92 -16.47
CA VAL A 104 -1.14 -0.89 -15.95
C VAL A 104 -0.32 0.34 -16.38
N ASN A 105 -0.70 1.06 -17.44
CA ASN A 105 -0.04 2.29 -17.87
C ASN A 105 -1.08 3.25 -18.45
N GLN A 106 -1.23 4.43 -17.86
CA GLN A 106 -2.20 5.44 -18.31
C GLN A 106 -1.50 6.49 -19.17
N ASP A 107 -1.23 6.15 -20.43
CA ASP A 107 -0.62 7.09 -21.37
C ASP A 107 -1.56 8.28 -21.65
N SER A 108 -0.98 9.48 -21.80
CA SER A 108 -1.68 10.75 -22.03
C SER A 108 -2.11 10.99 -23.49
N ASP A 109 -1.84 10.06 -24.40
CA ASP A 109 -2.18 10.17 -25.82
C ASP A 109 -3.70 10.17 -26.07
N GLU A 110 -4.13 10.65 -27.25
CA GLU A 110 -5.51 10.83 -27.77
C GLU A 110 -6.40 9.56 -27.73
N PHE A 111 -6.71 9.04 -26.54
CA PHE A 111 -7.69 7.98 -26.32
C PHE A 111 -9.04 8.59 -25.92
N THR A 112 -10.01 8.60 -26.84
CA THR A 112 -11.37 9.04 -26.56
C THR A 112 -12.29 7.84 -26.35
N PRO A 113 -12.63 7.48 -25.09
CA PRO A 113 -13.49 6.33 -24.83
C PRO A 113 -14.93 6.59 -25.28
N THR A 114 -15.53 5.56 -25.87
CA THR A 114 -16.95 5.54 -26.28
C THR A 114 -17.84 4.85 -25.23
N HIS A 115 -17.25 4.01 -24.38
CA HIS A 115 -17.96 3.18 -23.40
C HIS A 115 -17.32 3.24 -22.01
N HIS A 116 -18.11 2.92 -20.98
CA HIS A 116 -17.63 2.63 -19.64
C HIS A 116 -17.72 1.14 -19.33
N LEU A 117 -16.63 0.56 -18.80
CA LEU A 117 -16.57 -0.82 -18.34
C LEU A 117 -17.16 -0.92 -16.94
N LEU A 118 -18.26 -1.65 -16.76
CA LEU A 118 -19.02 -1.80 -15.51
C LEU A 118 -18.64 -3.07 -14.74
N ASP A 119 -18.31 -4.15 -15.43
CA ASP A 119 -17.71 -5.37 -14.87
C ASP A 119 -16.62 -5.93 -15.80
N GLY A 120 -15.61 -6.56 -15.22
CA GLY A 120 -14.48 -7.14 -15.92
C GLY A 120 -13.21 -6.31 -15.88
N GLN A 121 -13.16 -5.26 -15.04
CA GLN A 121 -11.96 -4.41 -14.86
C GLN A 121 -10.69 -5.24 -14.64
N GLN A 122 -10.72 -6.19 -13.71
CA GLN A 122 -9.54 -6.99 -13.37
C GLN A 122 -9.10 -7.91 -14.53
N ARG A 123 -10.07 -8.49 -15.25
CA ARG A 123 -9.83 -9.30 -16.46
C ARG A 123 -9.19 -8.45 -17.55
N ALA A 124 -9.76 -7.27 -17.82
CA ALA A 124 -9.24 -6.33 -18.80
C ALA A 124 -7.80 -5.89 -18.43
N SER A 125 -7.53 -5.53 -17.18
CA SER A 125 -6.19 -5.17 -16.72
C SER A 125 -5.18 -6.32 -16.86
N ALA A 126 -5.57 -7.54 -16.52
CA ALA A 126 -4.72 -8.72 -16.70
C ALA A 126 -4.45 -9.04 -18.19
N ILE A 127 -5.44 -8.82 -19.07
CA ILE A 127 -5.27 -8.94 -20.52
C ILE A 127 -4.30 -7.88 -21.03
N GLY A 128 -4.47 -6.61 -20.61
CA GLY A 128 -3.57 -5.53 -20.97
C GLY A 128 -2.12 -5.84 -20.58
N LEU A 129 -1.89 -6.36 -19.37
CA LEU A 129 -0.56 -6.78 -18.90
C LEU A 129 0.12 -7.81 -19.81
N GLY A 130 -0.65 -8.70 -20.46
CA GLY A 130 -0.08 -9.68 -21.39
C GLY A 130 0.46 -9.08 -22.68
N PHE A 131 0.05 -7.86 -23.06
CA PHE A 131 0.53 -7.14 -24.25
C PHE A 131 1.49 -5.99 -23.92
N LEU A 132 1.85 -5.80 -22.64
CA LEU A 132 2.80 -4.79 -22.22
C LEU A 132 4.22 -5.23 -22.57
N ASP A 133 4.85 -4.60 -23.57
CA ASP A 133 6.25 -4.85 -23.93
C ASP A 133 7.19 -4.14 -22.92
N PRO A 134 7.95 -4.88 -22.09
CA PRO A 134 8.88 -4.28 -21.13
C PRO A 134 10.09 -3.58 -21.77
N TYR A 135 10.40 -3.89 -23.02
CA TYR A 135 11.65 -3.49 -23.66
C TYR A 135 11.39 -2.92 -25.06
N PRO A 136 10.64 -1.80 -25.18
CA PRO A 136 10.39 -1.18 -26.47
C PRO A 136 11.70 -0.71 -27.12
N ASP A 137 11.73 -0.70 -28.46
CA ASP A 137 12.86 -0.16 -29.22
C ASP A 137 13.12 1.31 -28.83
N PRO A 138 14.38 1.78 -28.77
CA PRO A 138 14.74 3.13 -28.31
C PRO A 138 14.08 4.29 -29.10
N GLY A 139 13.58 4.02 -30.31
CA GLY A 139 12.84 4.99 -31.13
C GLY A 139 11.32 5.00 -30.90
N ASN A 140 10.81 4.09 -30.07
CA ASN A 140 9.38 3.90 -29.76
C ASN A 140 9.10 3.99 -28.24
N SER A 141 10.11 4.35 -27.45
CA SER A 141 9.96 4.61 -26.02
C SER A 141 9.40 6.01 -25.79
N ASP A 142 8.15 6.09 -25.34
CA ASP A 142 7.76 7.22 -24.50
C ASP A 142 8.70 7.22 -23.27
N LYS A 143 9.17 8.40 -22.88
CA LYS A 143 10.18 8.59 -21.82
C LYS A 143 9.83 7.79 -20.58
N ASP A 144 10.79 7.02 -20.06
CA ASP A 144 10.79 6.39 -18.73
C ASP A 144 9.44 5.81 -18.26
N VAL A 145 8.87 4.87 -19.03
CA VAL A 145 7.71 4.10 -18.54
C VAL A 145 8.17 3.21 -17.38
N GLU A 146 7.82 3.60 -16.16
CA GLU A 146 8.06 2.80 -14.94
C GLU A 146 7.13 1.58 -14.95
N VAL A 147 7.65 0.43 -15.38
CA VAL A 147 6.89 -0.83 -15.45
C VAL A 147 6.82 -1.56 -14.10
N ASP A 148 5.82 -1.24 -13.30
CA ASP A 148 5.64 -1.80 -11.95
C ASP A 148 5.31 -3.30 -11.89
N THR A 149 4.79 -3.87 -12.99
CA THR A 149 4.35 -5.27 -13.07
C THR A 149 4.63 -5.84 -14.46
N LEU A 150 5.14 -7.08 -14.51
CA LEU A 150 5.36 -7.83 -15.75
C LEU A 150 4.74 -9.21 -15.69
N LEU A 151 4.36 -9.74 -16.86
CA LEU A 151 3.88 -11.10 -17.03
C LEU A 151 4.77 -11.87 -17.99
N TRP A 152 5.18 -13.06 -17.54
CA TRP A 152 6.11 -13.93 -18.21
C TRP A 152 5.44 -15.29 -18.49
N LEU A 153 5.86 -15.95 -19.57
CA LEU A 153 5.58 -17.36 -19.82
C LEU A 153 6.90 -18.10 -19.89
N ASP A 154 7.06 -19.14 -19.06
CA ASP A 154 8.16 -20.08 -19.23
C ASP A 154 7.84 -21.02 -20.40
N ILE A 155 8.67 -20.96 -21.46
CA ILE A 155 8.45 -21.75 -22.67
C ILE A 155 8.94 -23.20 -22.51
N ALA A 156 9.81 -23.46 -21.52
CA ALA A 156 10.38 -24.78 -21.28
C ALA A 156 10.50 -25.06 -19.78
N PRO A 157 9.38 -25.07 -19.03
CA PRO A 157 9.42 -25.28 -17.59
C PRO A 157 9.94 -26.67 -17.25
N ASP A 158 10.76 -26.78 -16.21
CA ASP A 158 11.20 -28.07 -15.68
C ASP A 158 9.98 -28.87 -15.20
N SER A 159 9.85 -30.13 -15.65
CA SER A 159 8.70 -31.00 -15.32
C SER A 159 8.46 -31.18 -13.82
N GLY A 160 9.51 -31.05 -13.00
CA GLY A 160 9.43 -31.13 -11.54
C GLY A 160 8.94 -29.87 -10.83
N LEU A 161 8.72 -28.76 -11.54
CA LEU A 161 8.26 -27.50 -10.95
C LEU A 161 6.76 -27.54 -10.59
N PHE A 162 5.96 -28.26 -11.36
CA PHE A 162 4.53 -28.37 -11.10
C PHE A 162 4.27 -29.29 -9.90
N PRO A 163 3.44 -28.87 -8.92
CA PRO A 163 2.95 -29.77 -7.89
C PRO A 163 2.28 -31.01 -8.49
N ARG A 164 2.36 -32.17 -7.82
CA ARG A 164 1.82 -33.45 -8.34
C ARG A 164 0.34 -33.39 -8.79
N ASN A 165 -0.45 -32.53 -8.16
CA ASN A 165 -1.88 -32.33 -8.47
C ASN A 165 -2.12 -30.96 -9.12
N SER A 166 -1.15 -30.45 -9.88
CA SER A 166 -1.29 -29.16 -10.54
C SER A 166 -2.41 -29.18 -11.56
N THR A 167 -3.23 -28.14 -11.55
CA THR A 167 -4.27 -27.93 -12.55
C THR A 167 -3.79 -27.09 -13.73
N ARG A 168 -2.57 -26.54 -13.65
CA ARG A 168 -1.95 -25.67 -14.66
C ARG A 168 -1.30 -26.49 -15.76
N ASN A 169 -1.39 -25.98 -16.98
CA ASN A 169 -0.69 -26.55 -18.14
C ASN A 169 0.47 -25.68 -18.60
N TYR A 170 0.42 -24.37 -18.31
CA TYR A 170 1.44 -23.40 -18.68
C TYR A 170 1.96 -22.68 -17.44
N LEU A 171 3.28 -22.45 -17.38
CA LEU A 171 3.90 -21.74 -16.26
C LEU A 171 3.97 -20.24 -16.54
N LEU A 172 2.89 -19.54 -16.21
CA LEU A 172 2.86 -18.07 -16.22
C LEU A 172 3.40 -17.53 -14.91
N ARG A 173 4.18 -16.45 -14.94
CA ARG A 173 4.68 -15.80 -13.73
C ARG A 173 4.56 -14.29 -13.79
N VAL A 174 4.07 -13.72 -12.70
CA VAL A 174 4.05 -12.25 -12.52
C VAL A 174 5.23 -11.82 -11.65
N THR A 175 5.92 -10.75 -12.07
CA THR A 175 6.90 -10.02 -11.25
C THR A 175 6.35 -8.63 -10.96
N THR A 176 6.59 -8.11 -9.75
CA THR A 176 6.11 -6.77 -9.33
C THR A 176 7.23 -5.98 -8.66
N LYS A 177 7.07 -4.65 -8.49
CA LYS A 177 8.01 -3.82 -7.72
C LYS A 177 8.29 -4.37 -6.31
N ALA A 178 7.30 -5.02 -5.70
CA ALA A 178 7.47 -5.68 -4.40
C ALA A 178 8.15 -7.06 -4.52
N HIS A 179 7.97 -7.79 -5.61
CA HIS A 179 8.55 -9.13 -5.85
C HIS A 179 9.14 -9.20 -7.26
N PRO A 180 10.31 -8.57 -7.51
CA PRO A 180 10.90 -8.49 -8.86
C PRO A 180 11.39 -9.85 -9.36
N TRP A 181 11.63 -10.79 -8.45
CA TRP A 181 11.96 -12.20 -8.73
C TRP A 181 10.73 -13.12 -8.87
N GLY A 182 9.53 -12.59 -8.72
CA GLY A 182 8.27 -13.32 -8.85
C GLY A 182 7.96 -14.21 -7.64
N PHE A 183 7.20 -15.28 -7.88
CA PHE A 183 6.58 -16.11 -6.85
C PHE A 183 6.87 -17.60 -7.06
N ASN A 184 6.63 -18.40 -6.01
CA ASN A 184 6.82 -19.85 -6.04
C ASN A 184 5.72 -20.54 -6.85
N VAL A 185 5.96 -21.79 -7.25
CA VAL A 185 4.99 -22.63 -7.95
C VAL A 185 4.10 -23.35 -6.94
N ASP A 186 2.83 -22.95 -6.88
CA ASP A 186 1.82 -23.56 -6.02
C ASP A 186 0.42 -23.51 -6.64
N GLU A 187 -0.48 -24.39 -6.16
CA GLU A 187 -1.90 -24.48 -6.54
C GLU A 187 -2.81 -23.71 -5.57
N LEU A 188 -2.26 -23.12 -4.53
CA LEU A 188 -3.03 -22.40 -3.52
C LEU A 188 -3.72 -21.16 -4.13
N ARG A 189 -4.89 -20.81 -3.57
CA ARG A 189 -5.58 -19.56 -3.91
C ARG A 189 -4.73 -18.32 -3.60
N GLU A 190 -3.82 -18.42 -2.63
CA GLU A 190 -2.91 -17.34 -2.26
C GLU A 190 -1.54 -17.50 -2.93
N THR A 191 -1.01 -16.38 -3.44
CA THR A 191 0.32 -16.35 -4.05
C THR A 191 1.40 -16.65 -3.01
N LYS A 192 2.13 -17.75 -3.19
CA LYS A 192 3.23 -18.12 -2.30
C LYS A 192 4.52 -17.44 -2.74
N ARG A 193 5.17 -16.72 -1.82
CA ARG A 193 6.44 -16.05 -2.09
C ARG A 193 7.60 -17.02 -2.18
N LEU A 194 8.68 -16.57 -2.81
CA LEU A 194 9.98 -17.23 -2.67
C LEU A 194 10.43 -17.18 -1.21
N SER A 195 11.22 -18.17 -0.82
CA SER A 195 11.97 -18.08 0.43
C SER A 195 12.98 -16.93 0.34
N ALA A 196 13.39 -16.39 1.49
CA ALA A 196 14.36 -15.30 1.49
C ALA A 196 15.72 -15.69 0.89
N GLU A 197 16.11 -16.95 1.05
CA GLU A 197 17.31 -17.49 0.41
C GLU A 197 17.19 -17.46 -1.12
N GLN A 198 16.06 -17.89 -1.67
CA GLN A 198 15.82 -17.80 -3.12
C GLN A 198 15.75 -16.35 -3.60
N ALA A 199 15.15 -15.44 -2.83
CA ALA A 199 15.15 -14.02 -3.16
C ALA A 199 16.58 -13.45 -3.19
N LYS A 200 17.43 -13.79 -2.22
CA LYS A 200 18.84 -13.40 -2.20
C LYS A 200 19.61 -13.95 -3.42
N GLN A 201 19.46 -15.24 -3.71
CA GLN A 201 20.07 -15.87 -4.89
C GLN A 201 19.58 -15.22 -6.19
N SER A 202 18.33 -14.76 -6.24
CA SER A 202 17.82 -14.02 -7.40
C SER A 202 18.50 -12.65 -7.56
N LEU A 203 18.79 -11.94 -6.47
CA LEU A 203 19.51 -10.65 -6.53
C LEU A 203 20.95 -10.81 -7.01
N GLU A 204 21.61 -11.90 -6.61
CA GLU A 204 22.90 -12.34 -7.14
C GLU A 204 22.79 -12.63 -8.65
N ALA A 205 21.74 -13.34 -9.09
CA ALA A 205 21.49 -13.68 -10.49
C ALA A 205 21.25 -12.45 -11.37
N PHE A 206 20.49 -11.47 -10.87
CA PHE A 206 20.21 -10.22 -11.58
C PHE A 206 21.47 -9.34 -11.68
N ASN A 207 22.57 -9.74 -11.03
CA ASN A 207 23.80 -8.97 -10.89
C ASN A 207 23.53 -7.56 -10.31
N CYS A 208 22.50 -7.46 -9.47
CA CYS A 208 22.08 -6.22 -8.83
C CYS A 208 22.89 -5.88 -7.57
N ASN A 209 23.80 -6.77 -7.14
CA ASN A 209 24.60 -6.62 -5.92
C ASN A 209 25.51 -5.38 -5.88
N LYS A 210 25.73 -4.70 -7.03
CA LYS A 210 26.50 -3.45 -7.10
C LYS A 210 25.66 -2.21 -7.40
N SER A 211 24.47 -2.37 -7.99
CA SER A 211 23.64 -1.25 -8.46
C SER A 211 22.51 -0.89 -7.49
N VAL A 212 22.16 -1.79 -6.58
CA VAL A 212 21.05 -1.62 -5.64
C VAL A 212 21.64 -1.27 -4.27
N LYS A 213 21.71 0.03 -3.98
CA LYS A 213 22.26 0.55 -2.71
C LYS A 213 21.46 -0.03 -1.54
N ASN A 214 22.15 -0.48 -0.50
CA ASN A 214 21.65 -0.63 0.87
C ASN A 214 20.27 -1.30 1.12
N GLY A 215 19.85 -2.28 0.31
CA GLY A 215 18.61 -3.05 0.58
C GLY A 215 17.36 -2.58 -0.15
N GLU A 216 17.52 -1.73 -1.15
CA GLU A 216 16.50 -1.46 -2.16
C GLU A 216 16.14 -2.76 -2.94
N ARG A 217 14.93 -2.87 -3.49
CA ARG A 217 14.55 -3.98 -4.39
C ARG A 217 14.70 -3.52 -5.85
N PRO A 218 15.22 -4.36 -6.77
CA PRO A 218 15.34 -3.99 -8.17
C PRO A 218 13.96 -3.80 -8.81
N HIS A 219 13.92 -3.02 -9.87
CA HIS A 219 12.71 -2.83 -10.66
C HIS A 219 12.38 -4.11 -11.46
N PRO A 220 11.11 -4.44 -11.76
CA PRO A 220 10.75 -5.67 -12.50
C PRO A 220 11.49 -5.89 -13.81
N ILE A 221 11.80 -4.82 -14.55
CA ILE A 221 12.57 -4.87 -15.82
C ILE A 221 14.05 -5.24 -15.63
N GLN A 222 14.56 -5.16 -14.40
CA GLN A 222 15.93 -5.56 -14.03
C GLN A 222 15.98 -7.00 -13.52
N GLY A 223 14.82 -7.60 -13.22
CA GLY A 223 14.70 -8.97 -12.74
C GLY A 223 13.91 -9.86 -13.71
N TRP A 224 13.68 -11.09 -13.29
CA TRP A 224 12.84 -12.08 -13.98
C TRP A 224 12.33 -13.12 -12.97
N PRO A 225 11.33 -13.96 -13.32
CA PRO A 225 10.85 -15.01 -12.43
C PRO A 225 11.97 -16.02 -12.13
N TYR A 226 12.50 -16.00 -10.89
CA TYR A 226 13.70 -16.75 -10.54
C TYR A 226 13.54 -18.27 -10.64
N VAL A 227 12.33 -18.78 -10.39
CA VAL A 227 12.02 -20.22 -10.45
C VAL A 227 11.76 -20.74 -11.86
N ALA A 228 11.65 -19.86 -12.87
CA ALA A 228 11.42 -20.25 -14.25
C ALA A 228 12.73 -20.66 -14.94
N ASN A 229 12.68 -21.64 -15.82
CA ASN A 229 13.82 -22.10 -16.61
C ASN A 229 14.04 -21.22 -17.85
N ALA A 230 13.01 -20.98 -18.66
CA ALA A 230 13.11 -20.17 -19.88
C ALA A 230 11.97 -19.12 -19.95
N PRO A 231 11.92 -18.14 -19.03
CA PRO A 231 10.86 -17.14 -19.02
C PRO A 231 11.03 -16.14 -20.18
N VAL A 232 9.96 -15.93 -20.94
CA VAL A 232 9.86 -14.90 -21.99
C VAL A 232 8.75 -13.91 -21.62
N PRO A 233 8.92 -12.60 -21.81
CA PRO A 233 7.82 -11.65 -21.67
C PRO A 233 6.63 -12.08 -22.53
N LEU A 234 5.44 -12.23 -21.93
CA LEU A 234 4.28 -12.77 -22.65
C LEU A 234 3.93 -11.92 -23.88
N ALA A 235 4.13 -10.59 -23.79
CA ALA A 235 3.89 -9.66 -24.88
C ALA A 235 4.66 -10.01 -26.15
N TRP A 236 5.93 -10.41 -26.02
CA TRP A 236 6.74 -10.81 -27.18
C TRP A 236 6.15 -12.03 -27.87
N LEU A 237 5.69 -13.03 -27.11
CA LEU A 237 5.09 -14.23 -27.67
C LEU A 237 3.77 -13.94 -28.38
N LEU A 238 2.91 -13.10 -27.78
CA LEU A 238 1.60 -12.76 -28.35
C LEU A 238 1.74 -11.88 -29.60
N ILE A 239 2.65 -10.91 -29.61
CA ILE A 239 2.89 -10.05 -30.78
C ILE A 239 3.40 -10.87 -31.97
N GLU A 240 4.35 -11.78 -31.74
CA GLU A 240 4.86 -12.64 -32.82
C GLU A 240 3.81 -13.66 -33.30
N ALA A 241 3.01 -14.23 -32.38
CA ALA A 241 1.89 -15.09 -32.75
C ALA A 241 0.83 -14.38 -33.59
N GLN A 242 0.48 -13.15 -33.23
CA GLN A 242 -0.42 -12.29 -34.01
C GLN A 242 0.14 -12.04 -35.41
N SER A 243 1.41 -11.65 -35.52
CA SER A 243 2.06 -11.42 -36.83
C SER A 243 2.00 -12.65 -37.72
N ILE A 244 2.23 -13.85 -37.17
CA ILE A 244 2.17 -15.09 -37.93
C ILE A 244 0.76 -15.40 -38.41
N LEU A 245 -0.26 -15.28 -37.55
CA LEU A 245 -1.66 -15.53 -37.91
C LEU A 245 -2.20 -14.56 -38.97
N GLU A 246 -1.77 -13.30 -38.93
CA GLU A 246 -2.14 -12.32 -39.98
C GLU A 246 -1.59 -12.69 -41.35
N GLU A 247 -0.43 -13.35 -41.40
CA GLU A 247 0.18 -13.85 -42.63
C GLU A 247 -0.41 -15.20 -43.08
N SER A 248 -0.77 -16.09 -42.13
CA SER A 248 -1.10 -17.50 -42.42
C SER A 248 -2.58 -17.88 -42.32
N GLY A 249 -3.45 -17.03 -41.77
CA GLY A 249 -4.86 -17.34 -41.50
C GLY A 249 -5.10 -17.91 -40.09
N THR A 250 -6.11 -18.77 -39.92
CA THR A 250 -6.65 -19.16 -38.59
C THR A 250 -5.91 -20.29 -37.88
N LEU A 251 -4.91 -20.93 -38.50
CA LEU A 251 -4.19 -22.09 -37.95
C LEU A 251 -2.68 -21.91 -38.08
N ILE A 252 -1.92 -22.33 -37.07
CA ILE A 252 -0.46 -22.39 -37.11
C ILE A 252 -0.03 -23.77 -37.62
N THR A 253 0.68 -23.80 -38.75
CA THR A 253 1.32 -25.02 -39.26
C THR A 253 2.68 -25.26 -38.58
N PRO A 254 3.28 -26.47 -38.68
CA PRO A 254 4.63 -26.72 -38.20
C PRO A 254 5.66 -25.70 -38.73
N GLU A 255 5.60 -25.34 -40.00
CA GLU A 255 6.53 -24.38 -40.62
C GLU A 255 6.37 -22.98 -40.02
N LYS A 256 5.12 -22.54 -39.81
CA LYS A 256 4.81 -21.26 -39.18
C LYS A 256 5.15 -21.24 -37.70
N SER A 257 5.08 -22.38 -37.02
CA SER A 257 5.56 -22.50 -35.63
C SER A 257 7.08 -22.28 -35.54
N VAL A 258 7.86 -22.85 -36.47
CA VAL A 258 9.32 -22.63 -36.55
C VAL A 258 9.63 -21.16 -36.83
N GLU A 259 8.84 -20.51 -37.70
CA GLU A 259 8.99 -19.09 -37.99
C GLU A 259 8.74 -18.21 -36.76
N LEU A 260 7.69 -18.48 -35.99
CA LEU A 260 7.38 -17.81 -34.73
C LEU A 260 8.57 -17.84 -33.77
N TRP A 261 9.11 -19.02 -33.51
CA TRP A 261 10.23 -19.19 -32.57
C TRP A 261 11.53 -18.53 -33.08
N ARG A 262 11.74 -18.47 -34.40
CA ARG A 262 12.85 -17.70 -34.99
C ARG A 262 12.71 -16.20 -34.72
N LYS A 263 11.50 -15.64 -34.86
CA LYS A 263 11.23 -14.22 -34.54
C LYS A 263 11.44 -13.93 -33.04
N VAL A 264 11.00 -14.83 -32.15
CA VAL A 264 11.24 -14.70 -30.70
C VAL A 264 12.73 -14.78 -30.34
N LYS A 265 13.48 -15.71 -30.95
CA LYS A 265 14.94 -15.83 -30.78
C LYS A 265 15.64 -14.53 -31.21
N GLU A 266 15.21 -13.95 -32.32
CA GLU A 266 15.74 -12.69 -32.84
C GLU A 266 15.49 -11.50 -31.88
N ARG A 267 14.31 -11.42 -31.26
CA ARG A 267 14.05 -10.42 -30.20
C ARG A 267 15.02 -10.57 -29.03
N CYS A 268 15.25 -11.80 -28.56
CA CYS A 268 16.21 -12.06 -27.50
C CYS A 268 17.63 -11.64 -27.90
N ARG A 269 18.02 -11.87 -29.17
CA ARG A 269 19.32 -11.45 -29.72
C ARG A 269 19.49 -9.94 -29.66
N LYS A 270 18.51 -9.19 -30.16
CA LYS A 270 18.51 -7.73 -30.14
C LYS A 270 18.56 -7.16 -28.72
N PHE A 271 17.84 -7.77 -27.78
CA PHE A 271 17.90 -7.38 -26.37
C PHE A 271 19.32 -7.56 -25.79
N ILE A 272 19.94 -8.71 -26.05
CA ILE A 272 21.31 -9.01 -25.61
C ILE A 272 22.30 -8.00 -26.21
N GLU A 273 22.24 -7.76 -27.53
CA GLU A 273 23.13 -6.82 -28.23
C GLU A 273 22.93 -5.38 -27.78
N GLY A 274 21.68 -4.96 -27.55
CA GLY A 274 21.34 -3.58 -27.20
C GLY A 274 21.59 -3.23 -25.74
N ARG A 275 21.48 -4.19 -24.81
CA ARG A 275 21.63 -3.94 -23.36
C ARG A 275 22.88 -4.56 -22.74
N ASN A 276 23.56 -5.44 -23.47
CA ASN A 276 24.76 -6.15 -23.03
C ASN A 276 24.64 -6.71 -21.59
N PRO A 277 23.61 -7.52 -21.29
CA PRO A 277 23.49 -8.13 -19.97
C PRO A 277 24.68 -9.05 -19.73
N LEU A 278 25.25 -9.02 -18.51
CA LEU A 278 26.42 -9.81 -18.17
C LEU A 278 26.12 -11.32 -18.35
N PRO A 279 26.88 -12.05 -19.18
CA PRO A 279 26.78 -13.50 -19.25
C PRO A 279 27.35 -14.05 -17.95
N SER A 280 26.62 -14.94 -17.27
CA SER A 280 27.10 -15.50 -16.01
C SER A 280 27.79 -16.85 -16.22
N GLU A 281 28.94 -17.01 -15.57
CA GLU A 281 29.83 -18.17 -15.69
C GLU A 281 29.94 -19.00 -14.39
N GLN A 282 29.10 -18.76 -13.36
CA GLN A 282 29.16 -19.54 -12.12
C GLN A 282 28.29 -20.81 -12.16
N LEU A 283 28.86 -21.95 -11.72
CA LEU A 283 28.21 -23.26 -11.61
C LEU A 283 27.67 -23.51 -10.19
N ASP A 284 26.55 -24.22 -10.07
CA ASP A 284 25.95 -24.68 -8.80
C ASP A 284 26.68 -25.90 -8.22
N PRO A 285 26.46 -26.24 -6.94
CA PRO A 285 27.06 -27.43 -6.31
C PRO A 285 26.67 -28.77 -6.96
N ARG A 286 25.72 -28.75 -7.92
CA ARG A 286 25.26 -29.88 -8.73
C ARG A 286 25.70 -29.72 -10.20
N ASN A 287 26.67 -28.85 -10.48
CA ASN A 287 27.27 -28.58 -11.79
C ASN A 287 26.31 -27.99 -12.84
N ARG A 288 25.28 -27.24 -12.42
CA ARG A 288 24.41 -26.48 -13.32
C ARG A 288 24.89 -25.04 -13.48
N PRO A 289 24.83 -24.42 -14.68
CA PRO A 289 25.05 -22.98 -14.84
C PRO A 289 24.02 -22.23 -13.97
N LEU A 290 24.46 -21.58 -12.90
CA LEU A 290 23.58 -21.16 -11.81
C LEU A 290 22.93 -19.80 -12.07
N LEU A 291 23.41 -19.02 -13.04
CA LEU A 291 23.06 -17.59 -13.09
C LEU A 291 22.97 -17.03 -14.53
N VAL A 292 22.65 -17.85 -15.53
CA VAL A 292 22.50 -17.36 -16.91
C VAL A 292 21.31 -16.39 -16.96
N HIS A 293 21.55 -15.15 -17.37
CA HIS A 293 20.49 -14.16 -17.56
C HIS A 293 19.42 -14.71 -18.51
N TRP A 294 18.14 -14.50 -18.18
CA TRP A 294 16.99 -15.18 -18.81
C TRP A 294 17.05 -15.18 -20.35
N ALA A 295 17.46 -14.07 -20.97
CA ALA A 295 17.53 -13.92 -22.42
C ALA A 295 18.52 -14.91 -23.09
N TYR A 296 19.68 -15.16 -22.49
CA TYR A 296 20.64 -16.15 -23.00
C TYR A 296 20.09 -17.57 -22.85
N ARG A 297 19.45 -17.86 -21.71
CA ARG A 297 18.84 -19.17 -21.46
C ARG A 297 17.72 -19.48 -22.45
N VAL A 298 16.89 -18.49 -22.79
CA VAL A 298 15.87 -18.61 -23.83
C VAL A 298 16.52 -18.84 -25.20
N GLN A 299 17.61 -18.15 -25.55
CA GLN A 299 18.31 -18.39 -26.82
C GLN A 299 18.82 -19.83 -26.95
N GLU A 300 19.45 -20.36 -25.91
CA GLU A 300 19.97 -21.74 -25.87
C GLU A 300 18.85 -22.78 -26.09
N ILE A 301 17.72 -22.59 -25.41
CA ILE A 301 16.54 -23.46 -25.57
C ILE A 301 15.97 -23.36 -26.99
N LEU A 302 15.84 -22.15 -27.52
CA LEU A 302 15.31 -21.94 -28.87
C LEU A 302 16.26 -22.47 -29.95
N GLU A 303 17.58 -22.45 -29.73
CA GLU A 303 18.56 -23.10 -30.62
C GLU A 303 18.30 -24.60 -30.72
N THR A 304 18.20 -25.25 -29.58
CA THR A 304 17.93 -26.69 -29.49
C THR A 304 16.59 -27.05 -30.15
N TRP A 305 15.56 -26.23 -29.92
CA TRP A 305 14.23 -26.40 -30.53
C TRP A 305 14.25 -26.26 -32.05
N LEU A 306 14.99 -25.29 -32.57
CA LEU A 306 15.08 -25.03 -34.02
C LEU A 306 15.92 -26.07 -34.77
N GLU A 307 16.83 -26.78 -34.08
CA GLU A 307 17.50 -27.97 -34.60
C GLU A 307 16.58 -29.19 -34.70
N GLN A 308 15.51 -29.22 -33.89
CA GLN A 308 14.52 -30.30 -33.83
C GLN A 308 13.10 -29.80 -34.14
N PRO A 309 12.84 -29.27 -35.36
CA PRO A 309 11.57 -28.60 -35.69
C PRO A 309 10.33 -29.50 -35.63
N GLN A 310 10.51 -30.82 -35.56
CA GLN A 310 9.45 -31.81 -35.44
C GLN A 310 9.06 -32.13 -33.98
N ALA A 311 9.69 -31.49 -32.99
CA ALA A 311 9.37 -31.71 -31.59
C ALA A 311 7.92 -31.30 -31.28
N PRO A 312 7.05 -32.20 -30.78
CA PRO A 312 5.62 -31.91 -30.59
C PRO A 312 5.34 -30.71 -29.67
N GLN A 313 6.22 -30.48 -28.70
CA GLN A 313 6.13 -29.38 -27.74
C GLN A 313 6.21 -27.99 -28.39
N LEU A 314 6.98 -27.86 -29.48
CA LEU A 314 7.19 -26.60 -30.20
C LEU A 314 5.92 -26.14 -30.90
N LEU A 315 5.25 -27.07 -31.59
CA LEU A 315 3.97 -26.84 -32.24
C LEU A 315 2.85 -26.64 -31.21
N ALA A 316 2.78 -27.49 -30.17
CA ALA A 316 1.72 -27.42 -29.17
C ALA A 316 1.66 -26.06 -28.44
N LEU A 317 2.82 -25.49 -28.11
CA LEU A 317 2.89 -24.16 -27.48
C LEU A 317 2.55 -23.05 -28.47
N ALA A 318 2.97 -23.16 -29.74
CA ALA A 318 2.59 -22.21 -30.78
C ALA A 318 1.06 -22.22 -31.02
N GLU A 319 0.44 -23.39 -31.07
CA GLU A 319 -1.03 -23.53 -31.15
C GLU A 319 -1.73 -22.92 -29.93
N ALA A 320 -1.14 -23.01 -28.74
CA ALA A 320 -1.67 -22.37 -27.53
C ALA A 320 -1.66 -20.84 -27.63
N LEU A 321 -0.56 -20.27 -28.12
CA LEU A 321 -0.47 -18.84 -28.39
C LEU A 321 -1.46 -18.41 -29.47
N ALA A 322 -1.65 -19.21 -30.52
CA ALA A 322 -2.65 -18.94 -31.55
C ALA A 322 -4.08 -18.95 -31.00
N ARG A 323 -4.41 -19.91 -30.10
CA ARG A 323 -5.70 -19.93 -29.40
C ARG A 323 -5.88 -18.68 -28.54
N ALA A 324 -4.85 -18.27 -27.79
CA ALA A 324 -4.90 -17.06 -26.98
C ALA A 324 -5.17 -15.82 -27.83
N VAL A 325 -4.41 -15.64 -28.92
CA VAL A 325 -4.59 -14.52 -29.85
C VAL A 325 -5.96 -14.52 -30.52
N SER A 326 -6.48 -15.71 -30.86
CA SER A 326 -7.80 -15.87 -31.49
C SER A 326 -8.97 -15.80 -30.50
N THR A 327 -8.71 -15.68 -29.20
CA THR A 327 -9.75 -15.66 -28.17
C THR A 327 -10.60 -14.40 -28.27
N GLN A 328 -11.91 -14.57 -28.21
CA GLN A 328 -12.89 -13.47 -28.20
C GLN A 328 -13.67 -13.44 -26.89
N LEU A 329 -13.79 -12.26 -26.28
CA LEU A 329 -14.69 -12.00 -25.17
C LEU A 329 -15.93 -11.28 -25.67
N MET A 330 -17.08 -11.66 -25.13
CA MET A 330 -18.32 -10.94 -25.39
C MET A 330 -18.42 -9.72 -24.46
N ALA A 331 -18.59 -8.54 -25.04
CA ALA A 331 -19.01 -7.34 -24.34
C ALA A 331 -20.54 -7.25 -24.34
N LEU A 332 -21.14 -7.32 -23.16
CA LEU A 332 -22.56 -7.19 -22.91
C LEU A 332 -22.89 -5.72 -22.66
N LEU A 333 -23.70 -5.13 -23.54
CA LEU A 333 -24.11 -3.73 -23.44
C LEU A 333 -25.33 -3.58 -22.52
N VAL A 334 -25.17 -2.83 -21.43
CA VAL A 334 -26.27 -2.44 -20.55
C VAL A 334 -27.15 -1.41 -21.27
N PRO A 335 -28.47 -1.66 -21.39
CA PRO A 335 -29.38 -0.68 -21.98
C PRO A 335 -29.40 0.63 -21.21
N VAL A 336 -29.48 1.75 -21.92
CA VAL A 336 -29.53 3.09 -21.31
C VAL A 336 -30.71 3.21 -20.35
N GLU A 337 -31.82 2.54 -20.62
CA GLU A 337 -33.01 2.52 -19.76
C GLU A 337 -32.72 1.90 -18.40
N ALA A 338 -31.89 0.84 -18.33
CA ALA A 338 -31.54 0.19 -17.07
C ALA A 338 -30.72 1.10 -16.14
N LEU A 339 -30.02 2.09 -16.70
CA LEU A 339 -29.22 3.07 -15.96
C LEU A 339 -30.05 4.33 -15.62
N THR A 340 -31.10 4.61 -16.38
CA THR A 340 -31.87 5.86 -16.29
C THR A 340 -33.25 5.71 -15.66
N GLN A 341 -33.82 4.51 -15.52
CA GLN A 341 -35.12 4.28 -14.86
C GLN A 341 -35.06 4.46 -13.33
N PRO A 342 -36.10 5.01 -12.68
CA PRO A 342 -36.07 5.28 -11.25
C PRO A 342 -36.16 3.99 -10.45
N SER A 343 -35.50 3.96 -9.29
CA SER A 343 -35.72 2.88 -8.33
C SER A 343 -37.07 3.04 -7.62
N ARG A 344 -37.66 1.96 -7.09
CA ARG A 344 -38.91 2.05 -6.31
C ARG A 344 -38.80 2.98 -5.08
N ASN A 345 -37.60 3.14 -4.54
CA ASN A 345 -37.34 4.09 -3.46
C ASN A 345 -37.45 5.56 -3.92
N GLU A 346 -37.14 5.82 -5.20
CA GLU A 346 -37.24 7.14 -5.83
C GLU A 346 -38.66 7.44 -6.34
N GLU A 347 -39.41 6.43 -6.80
CA GLU A 347 -40.78 6.59 -7.32
C GLU A 347 -41.76 7.11 -6.25
N GLY A 348 -41.55 6.78 -4.97
CA GLY A 348 -42.34 7.28 -3.85
C GLY A 348 -42.11 8.77 -3.50
N GLN A 349 -41.12 9.42 -4.12
CA GLN A 349 -40.72 10.80 -3.82
C GLN A 349 -41.02 11.80 -4.96
N SER A 350 -41.41 11.31 -6.14
CA SER A 350 -41.68 12.12 -7.33
C SER A 350 -43.18 12.34 -7.59
N SER A 351 -43.87 13.05 -6.69
CA SER A 351 -45.21 13.63 -6.96
C SER A 351 -45.18 15.09 -7.42
N GLY A 352 -44.00 15.66 -7.71
CA GLY A 352 -43.84 17.00 -8.29
C GLY A 352 -43.33 16.96 -9.73
N ASN A 353 -43.88 17.81 -10.60
CA ASN A 353 -43.64 17.90 -12.06
C ASN A 353 -42.19 18.14 -12.55
N ASN A 354 -41.17 18.04 -11.70
CA ASN A 354 -39.77 18.10 -12.12
C ASN A 354 -39.22 16.68 -12.26
N LYS A 355 -39.37 16.08 -13.46
CA LYS A 355 -38.59 14.89 -13.84
C LYS A 355 -37.09 15.24 -13.69
N PRO A 356 -36.31 14.51 -12.89
CA PRO A 356 -34.85 14.60 -12.98
C PRO A 356 -34.46 14.29 -14.43
N ALA A 357 -33.56 15.09 -15.01
CA ALA A 357 -33.04 14.81 -16.34
C ALA A 357 -32.54 13.36 -16.39
N THR A 358 -32.80 12.66 -17.49
CA THR A 358 -32.44 11.27 -17.73
C THR A 358 -30.96 10.97 -17.49
N THR A 359 -30.10 11.99 -17.49
CA THR A 359 -28.64 11.95 -17.36
C THR A 359 -28.09 11.97 -15.92
N ASP A 360 -28.89 12.26 -14.88
CA ASP A 360 -28.38 12.58 -13.53
C ASP A 360 -28.36 11.42 -12.51
N ARG A 361 -28.67 10.18 -12.91
CA ARG A 361 -28.93 9.09 -11.94
C ARG A 361 -27.70 8.22 -11.62
N ILE A 362 -26.72 8.83 -10.95
CA ILE A 362 -25.51 8.15 -10.44
C ILE A 362 -25.85 6.99 -9.48
N ALA A 363 -26.97 7.08 -8.76
CA ALA A 363 -27.42 6.05 -7.81
C ALA A 363 -27.69 4.68 -8.46
N ASN A 364 -28.25 4.65 -9.67
CA ASN A 364 -28.50 3.39 -10.38
C ASN A 364 -27.21 2.73 -10.86
N VAL A 365 -26.26 3.54 -11.33
CA VAL A 365 -24.92 3.08 -11.71
C VAL A 365 -24.21 2.52 -10.48
N GLU A 366 -24.32 3.20 -9.33
CA GLU A 366 -23.81 2.72 -8.04
C GLU A 366 -24.44 1.39 -7.63
N HIS A 367 -25.77 1.27 -7.65
CA HIS A 367 -26.47 0.04 -7.30
C HIS A 367 -26.13 -1.11 -8.24
N LEU A 368 -26.05 -0.85 -9.54
CA LEU A 368 -25.63 -1.86 -10.52
C LEU A 368 -24.19 -2.30 -10.23
N PHE A 369 -23.29 -1.36 -9.96
CA PHE A 369 -21.91 -1.66 -9.60
C PHE A 369 -21.82 -2.48 -8.31
N GLN A 370 -22.57 -2.12 -7.26
CA GLN A 370 -22.63 -2.90 -6.02
C GLN A 370 -23.15 -4.32 -6.26
N ARG A 371 -24.20 -4.48 -7.09
CA ARG A 371 -24.80 -5.79 -7.39
C ARG A 371 -23.88 -6.67 -8.25
N LEU A 372 -23.24 -6.10 -9.27
CA LEU A 372 -22.30 -6.82 -10.12
C LEU A 372 -21.06 -7.25 -9.34
N ASN A 373 -20.57 -6.40 -8.43
CA ASN A 373 -19.38 -6.67 -7.63
C ASN A 373 -19.64 -7.42 -6.32
N ALA A 374 -20.90 -7.68 -5.96
CA ALA A 374 -21.25 -8.45 -4.76
C ALA A 374 -20.74 -9.90 -4.80
N GLY A 375 -20.47 -10.45 -5.99
CA GLY A 375 -19.82 -11.76 -6.17
C GLY A 375 -18.29 -11.71 -6.20
N GLY A 376 -17.67 -10.52 -6.19
CA GLY A 376 -16.22 -10.29 -6.23
C GLY A 376 -15.67 -9.77 -4.90
N THR A 377 -14.55 -9.05 -4.93
CA THR A 377 -13.98 -8.42 -3.72
C THR A 377 -14.86 -7.24 -3.27
N GLU A 378 -15.66 -7.45 -2.24
CA GLU A 378 -16.63 -6.48 -1.70
C GLU A 378 -15.98 -5.13 -1.32
N LEU A 379 -16.67 -4.02 -1.57
CA LEU A 379 -16.25 -2.67 -1.14
C LEU A 379 -16.85 -2.35 0.22
N ARG A 380 -16.01 -1.96 1.19
CA ARG A 380 -16.45 -1.59 2.54
C ARG A 380 -15.71 -0.36 3.06
N GLY A 381 -16.32 0.34 4.02
CA GLY A 381 -15.70 1.46 4.73
C GLY A 381 -15.21 2.59 3.81
N ASN A 382 -13.95 2.99 3.99
CA ASN A 382 -13.35 4.14 3.31
C ASN A 382 -13.23 3.95 1.79
N ASP A 383 -13.05 2.73 1.30
CA ASP A 383 -12.96 2.48 -0.15
C ASP A 383 -14.30 2.74 -0.85
N LEU A 384 -15.41 2.39 -0.20
CA LEU A 384 -16.74 2.70 -0.71
C LEU A 384 -16.98 4.21 -0.69
N ALA A 385 -16.59 4.89 0.40
CA ALA A 385 -16.71 6.34 0.52
C ALA A 385 -15.87 7.07 -0.56
N TYR A 386 -14.65 6.61 -0.84
CA TYR A 386 -13.80 7.18 -1.89
C TYR A 386 -14.40 6.96 -3.28
N SER A 387 -14.92 5.76 -3.57
CA SER A 387 -15.67 5.50 -4.80
C SER A 387 -16.83 6.49 -4.98
N MET A 388 -17.60 6.76 -3.92
CA MET A 388 -18.70 7.73 -3.97
C MET A 388 -18.22 9.16 -4.20
N ILE A 389 -17.13 9.58 -3.56
CA ILE A 389 -16.54 10.90 -3.81
C ILE A 389 -16.21 11.08 -5.29
N LYS A 390 -15.55 10.10 -5.92
CA LYS A 390 -15.24 10.16 -7.35
C LYS A 390 -16.48 10.17 -8.24
N ALA A 391 -17.57 9.55 -7.79
CA ALA A 391 -18.83 9.56 -8.50
C ALA A 391 -19.50 10.94 -8.49
N TYR A 392 -19.56 11.57 -7.32
CA TYR A 392 -20.22 12.86 -7.14
C TYR A 392 -19.37 14.07 -7.55
N TRP A 393 -18.04 13.93 -7.49
CA TRP A 393 -17.07 14.95 -7.91
C TRP A 393 -16.04 14.34 -8.88
N PRO A 394 -16.43 14.10 -10.14
CA PRO A 394 -15.52 13.54 -11.14
C PRO A 394 -14.28 14.41 -11.37
N GLY A 395 -13.12 13.77 -11.53
CA GLY A 395 -11.84 14.45 -11.76
C GLY A 395 -10.99 14.65 -10.51
N ILE A 396 -11.54 14.42 -9.30
CA ILE A 396 -10.76 14.43 -8.05
C ILE A 396 -9.57 13.46 -8.13
N GLU A 397 -9.78 12.28 -8.68
CA GLU A 397 -8.75 11.27 -8.87
C GLU A 397 -7.56 11.78 -9.69
N LYS A 398 -7.80 12.59 -10.74
CA LYS A 398 -6.74 13.17 -11.56
C LYS A 398 -5.96 14.22 -10.77
N THR A 399 -6.66 15.07 -10.03
CA THR A 399 -6.03 16.05 -9.14
C THR A 399 -5.14 15.35 -8.11
N ILE A 400 -5.63 14.28 -7.49
CA ILE A 400 -4.87 13.49 -6.51
C ILE A 400 -3.69 12.80 -7.18
N GLN A 401 -3.88 12.20 -8.36
CA GLN A 401 -2.85 11.46 -9.10
C GLN A 401 -1.66 12.33 -9.50
N ASN A 402 -1.90 13.61 -9.76
CA ASN A 402 -0.86 14.60 -10.07
C ASN A 402 -0.05 15.07 -8.85
N ILE A 403 -0.31 14.54 -7.65
CA ILE A 403 0.48 14.81 -6.44
C ILE A 403 1.49 13.67 -6.28
N GLU A 404 2.75 13.91 -6.65
CA GLU A 404 3.82 12.89 -6.62
C GLU A 404 3.98 12.26 -5.23
N THR A 405 4.27 13.08 -4.21
CA THR A 405 4.37 12.61 -2.83
C THR A 405 3.03 12.80 -2.12
N ARG A 406 2.34 11.70 -1.80
CA ARG A 406 1.04 11.78 -1.11
C ARG A 406 0.78 10.61 -0.17
N PRO A 407 -0.11 10.78 0.83
CA PRO A 407 -0.77 9.65 1.48
C PRO A 407 -1.62 8.86 0.47
N PRO A 408 -2.18 7.71 0.87
CA PRO A 408 -3.08 6.94 0.03
C PRO A 408 -4.24 7.77 -0.54
N GLU A 409 -4.61 7.53 -1.80
CA GLU A 409 -5.61 8.34 -2.52
C GLU A 409 -6.94 8.44 -1.77
N THR A 410 -7.38 7.32 -1.18
CA THR A 410 -8.57 7.24 -0.32
C THR A 410 -8.53 8.28 0.81
N GLN A 411 -7.39 8.42 1.48
CA GLN A 411 -7.23 9.37 2.58
C GLN A 411 -7.15 10.81 2.08
N VAL A 412 -6.44 11.07 0.98
CA VAL A 412 -6.38 12.42 0.38
C VAL A 412 -7.76 12.92 -0.01
N ALA A 413 -8.59 12.04 -0.60
CA ALA A 413 -9.95 12.38 -0.97
C ALA A 413 -10.85 12.66 0.24
N LEU A 414 -10.86 11.77 1.23
CA LEU A 414 -11.70 11.89 2.42
C LEU A 414 -11.30 13.11 3.26
N LEU A 415 -10.01 13.25 3.57
CA LEU A 415 -9.51 14.34 4.41
C LEU A 415 -9.56 15.68 3.68
N GLY A 416 -9.29 15.72 2.37
CA GLY A 416 -9.45 16.92 1.57
C GLY A 416 -10.91 17.38 1.47
N ALA A 417 -11.85 16.46 1.25
CA ALA A 417 -13.28 16.78 1.26
C ALA A 417 -13.74 17.21 2.66
N GLN A 418 -13.28 16.55 3.72
CA GLN A 418 -13.59 16.92 5.10
C GLN A 418 -13.04 18.31 5.46
N LEU A 419 -11.82 18.63 5.03
CA LEU A 419 -11.23 19.96 5.19
C LEU A 419 -12.01 21.03 4.43
N ALA A 420 -12.48 20.74 3.22
CA ALA A 420 -13.31 21.67 2.44
C ALA A 420 -14.67 21.97 3.10
N LEU A 421 -15.14 21.07 3.97
CA LEU A 421 -16.38 21.24 4.73
C LEU A 421 -16.16 21.92 6.09
N ALA A 422 -14.91 22.09 6.54
CA ALA A 422 -14.62 22.92 7.69
C ALA A 422 -14.95 24.38 7.35
N THR A 423 -15.97 24.94 8.00
CA THR A 423 -16.28 26.37 7.92
C THR A 423 -15.44 27.16 8.92
N ASP A 424 -15.47 28.48 8.81
CA ASP A 424 -14.80 29.40 9.73
C ASP A 424 -15.37 29.35 11.17
N ASP A 425 -16.46 28.61 11.42
CA ASP A 425 -17.13 28.49 12.73
C ASP A 425 -16.40 27.55 13.74
N ASP A 426 -15.12 27.23 13.49
CA ASP A 426 -14.18 26.58 14.43
C ASP A 426 -14.61 25.22 15.05
N LYS A 427 -15.49 24.46 14.40
CA LYS A 427 -15.78 23.07 14.82
C LYS A 427 -15.11 22.04 13.92
N LEU A 428 -14.47 21.06 14.54
CA LEU A 428 -13.92 19.88 13.85
C LEU A 428 -15.05 19.18 13.07
N PRO A 429 -14.99 19.15 11.72
CA PRO A 429 -16.01 18.48 10.92
C PRO A 429 -16.06 16.97 11.22
N PRO A 430 -17.25 16.34 11.20
CA PRO A 430 -17.36 14.90 11.41
C PRO A 430 -16.68 14.12 10.27
N PRO A 431 -16.19 12.88 10.53
CA PRO A 431 -15.64 12.03 9.48
C PRO A 431 -16.67 11.74 8.37
N LEU A 432 -16.21 11.76 7.12
CA LEU A 432 -17.05 11.46 5.97
C LEU A 432 -17.27 9.95 5.84
N ASN A 433 -18.53 9.54 5.78
CA ASN A 433 -18.96 8.18 5.50
C ASN A 433 -19.97 8.15 4.34
N VAL A 434 -20.33 6.94 3.90
CA VAL A 434 -21.28 6.70 2.80
C VAL A 434 -22.59 7.47 2.99
N THR A 435 -23.18 7.42 4.19
CA THR A 435 -24.44 8.10 4.50
C THR A 435 -24.29 9.61 4.36
N THR A 436 -23.27 10.21 4.98
CA THR A 436 -23.00 11.65 4.88
C THR A 436 -22.77 12.09 3.45
N LEU A 437 -22.03 11.31 2.66
CA LEU A 437 -21.78 11.59 1.23
C LEU A 437 -23.07 11.52 0.40
N ARG A 438 -23.96 10.55 0.66
CA ARG A 438 -25.28 10.45 0.03
C ARG A 438 -26.15 11.68 0.35
N THR A 439 -26.15 12.12 1.60
CA THR A 439 -26.88 13.32 2.03
C THR A 439 -26.36 14.57 1.32
N LEU A 440 -25.02 14.73 1.23
CA LEU A 440 -24.39 15.85 0.52
C LEU A 440 -24.73 15.84 -0.97
N ALA A 441 -24.75 14.66 -1.60
CA ALA A 441 -24.94 14.48 -3.04
C ALA A 441 -26.40 14.35 -3.51
N ARG A 442 -27.39 14.44 -2.60
CA ARG A 442 -28.85 14.28 -2.82
C ARG A 442 -29.34 12.84 -3.03
N ILE A 443 -29.29 12.01 -1.98
CA ILE A 443 -30.01 10.72 -1.92
C ILE A 443 -30.96 10.57 -0.70
N ASP A 444 -30.95 11.49 0.28
CA ASP A 444 -31.91 11.55 1.42
C ASP A 444 -32.28 13.04 1.64
N ASP A 445 -33.47 13.50 2.01
CA ASP A 445 -34.61 12.93 2.73
C ASP A 445 -35.94 13.28 2.02
N GLY A 446 -36.98 12.47 2.20
CA GLY A 446 -38.35 12.65 1.67
C GLY A 446 -39.12 13.90 2.15
N GLN A 447 -38.44 14.99 2.52
CA GLN A 447 -39.01 16.31 2.77
C GLN A 447 -38.43 17.32 1.78
N GLN A 448 -39.27 18.16 1.17
CA GLN A 448 -38.77 19.29 0.39
C GLN A 448 -37.94 20.20 1.30
N PRO A 449 -36.62 20.33 1.06
CA PRO A 449 -35.79 21.16 1.91
C PRO A 449 -36.06 22.64 1.66
N SER A 450 -35.94 23.46 2.71
CA SER A 450 -36.02 24.92 2.58
C SER A 450 -34.98 25.47 1.61
N ASP A 451 -35.25 26.63 1.00
CA ASP A 451 -34.33 27.26 0.05
C ASP A 451 -32.97 27.63 0.69
N ASP A 452 -32.95 27.95 1.99
CA ASP A 452 -31.71 28.17 2.74
C ASP A 452 -30.88 26.90 2.88
N SER A 453 -31.53 25.76 3.17
CA SER A 453 -30.86 24.46 3.23
C SER A 453 -30.30 24.04 1.87
N LYS A 454 -30.93 24.46 0.76
CA LYS A 454 -30.40 24.22 -0.60
C LYS A 454 -29.16 25.08 -0.87
N LYS A 455 -29.20 26.37 -0.49
CA LYS A 455 -28.06 27.29 -0.65
C LYS A 455 -26.84 26.85 0.16
N MET A 456 -27.04 26.47 1.42
CA MET A 456 -25.96 25.99 2.30
C MET A 456 -25.27 24.76 1.70
N ARG A 457 -26.04 23.76 1.26
CA ARG A 457 -25.50 22.55 0.62
C ARG A 457 -24.82 22.83 -0.72
N GLN A 458 -25.36 23.74 -1.52
CA GLN A 458 -24.70 24.16 -2.75
C GLN A 458 -23.32 24.77 -2.45
N GLY A 459 -23.22 25.57 -1.37
CA GLY A 459 -21.95 26.07 -0.86
C GLY A 459 -20.96 24.96 -0.46
N GLU A 460 -21.42 23.92 0.25
CA GLU A 460 -20.60 22.75 0.61
C GLU A 460 -20.05 22.02 -0.63
N LEU A 461 -20.90 21.75 -1.62
CA LEU A 461 -20.51 21.14 -2.89
C LEU A 461 -19.47 21.99 -3.62
N ASP A 462 -19.67 23.31 -3.63
CA ASP A 462 -18.77 24.25 -4.28
C ASP A 462 -17.41 24.34 -3.60
N ARG A 463 -17.35 24.25 -2.26
CA ARG A 463 -16.08 24.20 -1.52
C ARG A 463 -15.27 22.94 -1.86
N ILE A 464 -15.90 21.77 -1.94
CA ILE A 464 -15.22 20.53 -2.35
C ILE A 464 -14.67 20.67 -3.78
N LYS A 465 -15.46 21.22 -4.71
CA LYS A 465 -14.99 21.49 -6.08
C LYS A 465 -13.78 22.42 -6.11
N THR A 466 -13.77 23.46 -5.28
CA THR A 466 -12.65 24.40 -5.18
C THR A 466 -11.41 23.73 -4.59
N MET A 467 -11.55 22.95 -3.52
CA MET A 467 -10.44 22.25 -2.85
C MET A 467 -9.63 21.37 -3.81
N PHE A 468 -10.31 20.75 -4.78
CA PHE A 468 -9.70 19.87 -5.78
C PHE A 468 -9.55 20.52 -7.18
N ALA A 469 -9.76 21.83 -7.31
CA ALA A 469 -9.67 22.59 -8.56
C ALA A 469 -10.49 22.01 -9.74
N LEU A 470 -11.73 21.59 -9.48
CA LEU A 470 -12.61 20.98 -10.50
C LEU A 470 -13.36 21.99 -11.37
N LYS A 471 -13.41 23.27 -10.96
CA LYS A 471 -13.94 24.35 -11.79
C LYS A 471 -12.83 24.76 -12.73
N GLY A 472 -12.98 24.57 -14.05
CA GLY A 472 -11.95 24.71 -15.09
C GLY A 472 -11.25 26.08 -15.24
N GLN A 473 -10.74 26.66 -14.16
CA GLN A 473 -9.78 27.76 -14.19
C GLN A 473 -8.39 27.16 -14.39
N VAL A 474 -7.84 27.37 -15.57
CA VAL A 474 -6.68 26.69 -16.15
C VAL A 474 -5.33 27.24 -15.62
N SER A 475 -5.24 27.77 -14.38
CA SER A 475 -3.94 28.31 -13.93
C SER A 475 -3.57 28.23 -12.44
N SER A 476 -4.43 27.76 -11.53
CA SER A 476 -4.06 27.61 -10.12
C SER A 476 -3.95 26.14 -9.71
N GLU A 477 -2.88 25.80 -9.00
CA GLU A 477 -2.76 24.47 -8.40
C GLU A 477 -3.87 24.21 -7.38
N ALA A 478 -4.31 22.96 -7.27
CA ALA A 478 -5.38 22.60 -6.35
C ALA A 478 -5.00 22.90 -4.88
N PRO A 479 -5.88 23.53 -4.09
CA PRO A 479 -5.59 23.85 -2.69
C PRO A 479 -5.16 22.65 -1.85
N ILE A 480 -5.71 21.45 -2.10
CA ILE A 480 -5.27 20.22 -1.43
C ILE A 480 -3.82 19.84 -1.79
N LYS A 481 -3.41 20.02 -3.05
CA LYS A 481 -2.04 19.77 -3.51
C LYS A 481 -1.08 20.72 -2.81
N LEU A 482 -1.41 22.01 -2.77
CA LEU A 482 -0.60 23.03 -2.11
C LEU A 482 -0.46 22.77 -0.59
N ALA A 483 -1.55 22.38 0.07
CA ALA A 483 -1.53 22.05 1.49
C ALA A 483 -0.63 20.83 1.77
N LEU A 484 -0.75 19.75 0.97
CA LEU A 484 0.09 18.56 1.10
C LEU A 484 1.57 18.84 0.80
N GLN A 485 1.88 19.62 -0.23
CA GLN A 485 3.26 20.01 -0.54
C GLN A 485 3.87 20.82 0.61
N ARG A 486 3.11 21.73 1.24
CA ARG A 486 3.56 22.45 2.43
C ARG A 486 3.72 21.53 3.62
N LEU A 487 2.79 20.62 3.86
CA LEU A 487 2.89 19.62 4.92
C LEU A 487 4.15 18.78 4.76
N ASP A 488 4.40 18.28 3.56
CA ASP A 488 5.58 17.47 3.25
C ASP A 488 6.85 18.30 3.45
N LYS A 489 6.88 19.54 2.97
CA LYS A 489 7.97 20.49 3.22
C LYS A 489 8.15 20.81 4.71
N TRP A 490 7.10 20.86 5.51
CA TRP A 490 7.25 21.25 6.92
C TRP A 490 7.70 20.11 7.81
N PHE A 491 7.32 18.87 7.48
CA PHE A 491 7.36 17.77 8.43
C PHE A 491 8.01 16.48 7.94
N LEU A 492 8.36 16.33 6.66
CA LEU A 492 9.07 15.14 6.20
C LEU A 492 10.56 15.20 6.50
N TYR A 493 11.12 14.01 6.71
CA TYR A 493 12.55 13.79 6.90
C TYR A 493 13.30 14.04 5.59
N ASP A 494 14.38 14.79 5.69
CA ASP A 494 15.36 15.03 4.62
C ASP A 494 16.76 14.93 5.23
N ASP A 495 17.62 14.09 4.66
CA ASP A 495 18.98 13.85 5.14
C ASP A 495 19.97 14.95 4.69
N VAL A 496 19.65 15.62 3.58
CA VAL A 496 20.40 16.73 2.99
C VAL A 496 20.07 18.03 3.73
N ASN A 497 18.79 18.31 3.96
CA ASN A 497 18.35 19.54 4.63
C ASN A 497 18.46 19.42 6.16
N ARG A 498 19.43 20.13 6.76
CA ARG A 498 19.67 20.12 8.22
C ARG A 498 18.43 20.49 9.03
N ASP A 499 17.59 21.38 8.51
CA ASP A 499 16.37 21.86 9.21
C ASP A 499 15.22 20.86 9.16
N GLN A 500 15.39 19.70 8.53
CA GLN A 500 14.38 18.63 8.38
C GLN A 500 14.89 17.25 8.80
N ARG A 501 16.10 17.14 9.37
CA ARG A 501 16.65 15.87 9.88
C ARG A 501 15.84 15.26 11.04
N TRP A 502 14.93 16.02 11.63
CA TRP A 502 14.00 15.58 12.69
C TRP A 502 12.62 15.19 12.15
N GLY A 503 12.37 15.33 10.84
CA GLY A 503 11.07 15.05 10.23
C GLY A 503 10.66 13.58 10.23
N LEU A 504 9.47 13.30 9.72
CA LEU A 504 8.93 11.95 9.56
C LEU A 504 9.38 11.32 8.24
N PRO A 505 9.74 10.02 8.22
CA PRO A 505 9.72 9.25 6.99
C PRO A 505 8.33 9.30 6.32
N PRO A 506 8.23 9.31 4.97
CA PRO A 506 6.95 9.37 4.25
C PRO A 506 5.93 8.29 4.67
N VAL A 507 6.41 7.11 5.03
CA VAL A 507 5.58 6.01 5.56
C VAL A 507 4.88 6.37 6.86
N LEU A 508 5.54 7.10 7.79
CA LEU A 508 4.91 7.51 9.05
C LEU A 508 3.85 8.59 8.82
N ARG A 509 4.09 9.50 7.86
CA ARG A 509 3.06 10.44 7.39
C ARG A 509 1.83 9.71 6.84
N SER A 510 2.00 8.74 5.95
CA SER A 510 0.88 7.97 5.40
C SER A 510 0.14 7.17 6.48
N ARG A 511 0.86 6.54 7.41
CA ARG A 511 0.25 5.84 8.55
C ARG A 511 -0.51 6.78 9.47
N MET A 512 -0.08 8.03 9.64
CA MET A 512 -0.84 9.02 10.40
C MET A 512 -2.18 9.32 9.71
N ALA A 513 -2.16 9.55 8.40
CA ALA A 513 -3.39 9.77 7.62
C ALA A 513 -4.37 8.57 7.70
N GLU A 514 -3.87 7.34 7.78
CA GLU A 514 -4.70 6.13 7.90
C GLU A 514 -5.16 5.82 9.33
N GLN A 515 -4.26 5.89 10.31
CA GLN A 515 -4.46 5.38 11.67
C GLN A 515 -4.90 6.46 12.66
N ALA A 516 -4.67 7.73 12.34
CA ALA A 516 -5.08 8.90 13.11
C ALA A 516 -5.52 10.04 12.15
N PRO A 517 -6.53 9.80 11.29
CA PRO A 517 -6.98 10.75 10.27
C PRO A 517 -7.34 12.13 10.84
N GLU A 518 -7.87 12.19 12.05
CA GLU A 518 -8.17 13.43 12.78
C GLU A 518 -6.91 14.26 13.11
N VAL A 519 -5.81 13.60 13.48
CA VAL A 519 -4.51 14.28 13.75
C VAL A 519 -3.90 14.77 12.45
N PHE A 520 -3.99 13.98 11.38
CA PHE A 520 -3.52 14.38 10.06
C PHE A 520 -4.34 15.55 9.51
N LEU A 521 -5.67 15.54 9.68
CA LEU A 521 -6.56 16.63 9.30
C LEU A 521 -6.21 17.93 10.02
N PHE A 522 -5.83 17.86 11.30
CA PHE A 522 -5.34 19.03 12.03
C PHE A 522 -4.10 19.63 11.37
N LEU A 523 -3.07 18.84 11.04
CA LEU A 523 -1.88 19.34 10.32
C LEU A 523 -2.23 19.87 8.92
N LEU A 524 -3.14 19.21 8.22
CA LEU A 524 -3.59 19.64 6.91
C LEU A 524 -4.34 20.98 6.97
N ARG A 525 -5.12 21.23 8.03
CA ARG A 525 -5.75 22.54 8.29
C ARG A 525 -4.68 23.62 8.45
N LEU A 526 -3.64 23.38 9.25
CA LEU A 526 -2.57 24.38 9.47
C LEU A 526 -1.91 24.79 8.14
N THR A 527 -1.50 23.81 7.35
CA THR A 527 -0.78 24.01 6.08
C THR A 527 -1.68 24.55 4.95
N HIS A 528 -2.99 24.36 5.06
CA HIS A 528 -3.97 24.94 4.15
C HIS A 528 -4.19 26.44 4.42
N HIS A 529 -4.35 26.83 5.69
CA HIS A 529 -4.67 28.21 6.08
C HIS A 529 -3.44 29.10 6.29
N THR A 530 -2.24 28.54 6.46
CA THR A 530 -1.01 29.31 6.66
C THR A 530 0.00 29.01 5.56
N THR A 531 0.40 30.06 4.82
CA THR A 531 1.39 29.96 3.74
C THR A 531 2.82 30.22 4.21
N GLN A 532 2.99 31.04 5.25
CA GLN A 532 4.28 31.32 5.87
C GLN A 532 4.76 30.07 6.60
N GLU A 533 5.98 29.64 6.30
CA GLU A 533 6.60 28.51 6.99
C GLU A 533 6.89 28.89 8.45
N PRO A 534 6.43 28.10 9.44
CA PRO A 534 6.75 28.34 10.85
C PRO A 534 8.24 28.19 11.12
N GLU A 535 8.72 28.88 12.16
CA GLU A 535 10.09 28.71 12.66
C GLU A 535 10.40 27.23 12.95
N PRO A 536 11.65 26.76 12.76
CA PRO A 536 12.02 25.36 12.93
C PRO A 536 11.55 24.75 14.25
N ASP A 537 11.70 25.46 15.37
CA ASP A 537 11.26 24.98 16.69
C ASP A 537 9.74 24.86 16.82
N VAL A 538 8.97 25.73 16.15
CA VAL A 538 7.50 25.63 16.10
C VAL A 538 7.10 24.40 15.30
N ARG A 539 7.75 24.14 14.15
CA ARG A 539 7.48 22.93 13.35
C ARG A 539 7.84 21.65 14.12
N ARG A 540 8.95 21.64 14.85
CA ARG A 540 9.34 20.52 15.74
C ARG A 540 8.29 20.27 16.81
N LYS A 541 7.80 21.32 17.49
CA LYS A 541 6.74 21.22 18.50
C LYS A 541 5.40 20.75 17.91
N LEU A 542 5.02 21.24 16.73
CA LEU A 542 3.82 20.79 16.01
C LEU A 542 3.91 19.31 15.67
N LEU A 543 5.07 18.86 15.16
CA LEU A 543 5.28 17.45 14.87
C LEU A 543 5.34 16.60 16.15
N GLY A 544 5.94 17.12 17.21
CA GLY A 544 5.95 16.50 18.54
C GLY A 544 4.55 16.31 19.10
N LEU A 545 3.70 17.34 19.00
CA LEU A 545 2.29 17.26 19.38
C LEU A 545 1.54 16.21 18.55
N SER A 546 1.66 16.23 17.23
CA SER A 546 0.97 15.29 16.35
C SER A 546 1.40 13.84 16.56
N THR A 547 2.70 13.58 16.75
CA THR A 547 3.20 12.23 17.07
C THR A 547 2.78 11.80 18.47
N ALA A 548 2.77 12.71 19.46
CA ALA A 548 2.26 12.43 20.80
C ALA A 548 0.77 12.01 20.78
N LEU A 549 -0.06 12.73 20.03
CA LEU A 549 -1.48 12.40 19.85
C LEU A 549 -1.67 11.08 19.11
N HIS A 550 -0.94 10.86 18.01
CA HIS A 550 -1.06 9.62 17.25
C HIS A 550 -0.66 8.41 18.10
N TRP A 551 0.47 8.48 18.80
CA TRP A 551 1.06 7.31 19.44
C TRP A 551 0.59 7.08 20.88
N PHE A 552 0.31 8.14 21.64
CA PHE A 552 0.06 8.06 23.09
C PHE A 552 -1.34 8.52 23.54
N SER A 553 -2.20 8.99 22.62
CA SER A 553 -3.58 9.33 22.98
C SER A 553 -4.48 8.09 23.11
N GLN A 554 -5.41 8.14 24.06
CA GLN A 554 -6.48 7.16 24.23
C GLN A 554 -7.80 7.62 23.59
N ASP A 555 -8.00 8.94 23.43
CA ASP A 555 -9.16 9.55 22.76
C ASP A 555 -8.69 10.72 21.87
N ARG A 556 -8.24 10.39 20.66
CA ARG A 556 -7.70 11.34 19.70
C ARG A 556 -8.75 12.34 19.20
N GLN A 557 -9.99 11.89 19.02
CA GLN A 557 -11.07 12.74 18.53
C GLN A 557 -11.34 13.88 19.51
N ARG A 558 -11.38 13.58 20.83
CA ARG A 558 -11.54 14.60 21.87
C ARG A 558 -10.37 15.57 21.91
N ALA A 559 -9.14 15.05 21.86
CA ALA A 559 -7.93 15.88 21.87
C ALA A 559 -7.89 16.84 20.67
N VAL A 560 -8.10 16.33 19.45
CA VAL A 560 -8.09 17.16 18.23
C VAL A 560 -9.23 18.16 18.23
N ARG A 561 -10.43 17.79 18.72
CA ARG A 561 -11.55 18.73 18.82
C ARG A 561 -11.20 19.92 19.71
N TRP A 562 -10.49 19.70 20.82
CA TRP A 562 -10.01 20.77 21.69
C TRP A 562 -8.94 21.63 21.00
N LEU A 563 -7.97 21.02 20.30
CA LEU A 563 -6.94 21.75 19.55
C LEU A 563 -7.52 22.60 18.40
N TRP A 564 -8.67 22.18 17.86
CA TRP A 564 -9.37 22.86 16.77
C TRP A 564 -9.93 24.23 17.17
N GLU A 565 -10.18 24.46 18.47
CA GLU A 565 -10.68 25.73 19.01
C GLU A 565 -9.67 26.88 18.91
N THR A 566 -8.40 26.57 18.62
CA THR A 566 -7.34 27.55 18.40
C THR A 566 -7.10 27.75 16.90
N SER A 567 -6.88 29.00 16.50
CA SER A 567 -6.74 29.33 15.07
C SER A 567 -5.44 28.76 14.48
N PRO A 568 -5.41 28.46 13.16
CA PRO A 568 -4.19 28.00 12.51
C PRO A 568 -3.01 28.96 12.63
N ALA A 569 -3.27 30.27 12.62
CA ALA A 569 -2.25 31.30 12.75
C ALA A 569 -1.53 31.21 14.09
N GLU A 570 -2.27 31.08 15.21
CA GLU A 570 -1.70 30.95 16.55
C GLU A 570 -0.86 29.67 16.71
N TRP A 571 -1.23 28.58 16.03
CA TRP A 571 -0.41 27.36 16.02
C TRP A 571 0.89 27.55 15.24
N CYS A 572 0.83 28.24 14.10
CA CYS A 572 1.96 28.47 13.22
C CYS A 572 2.92 29.57 13.69
N ASP A 573 2.46 30.56 14.46
CA ASP A 573 3.33 31.56 15.11
C ASP A 573 3.88 31.08 16.47
N GLY A 574 3.34 29.96 16.99
CA GLY A 574 3.78 29.32 18.22
C GLY A 574 3.10 29.83 19.50
N SER A 575 2.27 30.86 19.43
CA SER A 575 1.56 31.42 20.59
C SER A 575 0.56 30.42 21.21
N ALA A 576 -0.02 29.53 20.41
CA ALA A 576 -0.97 28.50 20.85
C ALA A 576 -0.39 27.56 21.92
N PHE A 577 0.92 27.29 21.89
CA PHE A 577 1.57 26.40 22.86
C PHE A 577 1.53 26.94 24.30
N PHE A 578 1.29 28.25 24.48
CA PHE A 578 1.47 28.96 25.74
C PHE A 578 0.19 29.64 26.28
N LYS A 579 -0.91 29.59 25.53
CA LYS A 579 -2.15 30.37 25.76
C LYS A 579 -2.74 30.29 27.18
N ASN A 580 -2.50 29.20 27.92
CA ASN A 580 -3.10 28.95 29.23
C ASN A 580 -2.10 28.86 30.41
N GLN A 581 -0.82 29.22 30.20
CA GLN A 581 0.26 29.14 31.21
C GLN A 581 0.48 27.77 31.87
N LYS A 582 -0.25 26.73 31.42
CA LYS A 582 -0.09 25.33 31.80
C LYS A 582 0.55 24.56 30.65
N PRO A 583 1.34 23.51 30.94
CA PRO A 583 1.87 22.66 29.88
C PRO A 583 0.78 22.05 29.00
N LEU A 584 0.97 22.09 27.68
CA LEU A 584 -0.02 21.67 26.70
C LEU A 584 -0.41 20.18 26.85
N LEU A 585 0.58 19.29 26.98
CA LEU A 585 0.33 17.85 27.11
C LEU A 585 -0.35 17.51 28.44
N THR A 586 -0.11 18.27 29.51
CA THR A 586 -0.80 18.12 30.79
C THR A 586 -2.28 18.50 30.66
N GLN A 587 -2.58 19.61 29.98
CA GLN A 587 -3.97 20.00 29.70
C GLN A 587 -4.70 18.92 28.89
N LEU A 588 -4.05 18.38 27.84
CA LEU A 588 -4.60 17.28 27.05
C LEU A 588 -4.83 16.01 27.87
N HIS A 589 -3.93 15.66 28.78
CA HIS A 589 -4.09 14.54 29.71
C HIS A 589 -5.33 14.73 30.60
N GLU A 590 -5.54 15.94 31.10
CA GLU A 590 -6.60 16.32 32.04
C GLU A 590 -7.98 16.58 31.40
N LEU A 591 -8.11 16.60 30.06
CA LEU A 591 -9.39 16.81 29.35
C LEU A 591 -10.51 15.82 29.70
N SER A 592 -10.19 14.68 30.31
CA SER A 592 -11.17 13.72 30.81
C SER A 592 -11.17 13.72 32.34
N ASP A 593 -12.33 13.97 32.92
CA ASP A 593 -12.55 13.85 34.38
C ASP A 593 -12.39 12.40 34.87
N ASP A 594 -12.52 11.41 33.97
CA ASP A 594 -12.29 10.01 34.27
C ASP A 594 -10.81 9.75 34.63
N GLN A 595 -10.58 9.24 35.83
CA GLN A 595 -9.25 8.89 36.34
C GLN A 595 -8.68 7.61 35.71
N ARG A 596 -9.53 6.74 35.14
CA ARG A 596 -9.14 5.49 34.48
C ARG A 596 -9.00 5.63 32.96
N HIS A 597 -9.68 6.61 32.37
CA HIS A 597 -9.69 6.86 30.93
C HIS A 597 -9.33 8.33 30.63
N LYS A 598 -8.03 8.62 30.74
CA LYS A 598 -7.44 9.92 30.38
C LYS A 598 -7.32 10.04 28.87
N THR A 599 -7.54 11.23 28.33
CA THR A 599 -7.50 11.49 26.87
C THR A 599 -6.11 11.21 26.28
N MET A 600 -5.05 11.43 27.06
CA MET A 600 -3.65 11.27 26.67
C MET A 600 -2.89 10.48 27.74
N ALA A 601 -1.90 9.67 27.38
CA ALA A 601 -1.06 9.00 28.39
C ALA A 601 -0.21 10.01 29.17
N ASN A 602 0.21 9.68 30.40
CA ASN A 602 1.16 10.51 31.12
C ASN A 602 2.57 10.34 30.53
N ILE A 603 2.98 11.28 29.69
CA ILE A 603 4.33 11.31 29.08
C ILE A 603 5.34 11.72 30.14
N LEU A 604 6.48 11.02 30.18
CA LEU A 604 7.56 11.26 31.13
C LEU A 604 8.74 11.93 30.45
N THR A 605 9.53 12.72 31.17
CA THR A 605 10.85 13.11 30.66
C THR A 605 11.78 11.88 30.57
N PRO A 606 12.85 11.91 29.76
CA PRO A 606 13.83 10.83 29.73
C PRO A 606 14.40 10.49 31.11
N GLU A 607 14.61 11.49 31.97
CA GLU A 607 15.06 11.31 33.36
C GLU A 607 14.00 10.60 34.20
N GLN A 608 12.74 11.06 34.13
CA GLN A 608 11.62 10.41 34.84
C GLN A 608 11.37 8.98 34.36
N LEU A 609 11.55 8.69 33.07
CA LEU A 609 11.45 7.34 32.53
C LEU A 609 12.64 6.47 32.99
N SER A 610 13.85 7.05 33.03
CA SER A 610 15.04 6.40 33.59
C SER A 610 14.82 6.04 35.07
N ASP A 611 14.23 6.94 35.86
CA ASP A 611 13.87 6.70 37.26
C ASP A 611 12.78 5.66 37.42
N TYR A 612 11.76 5.69 36.54
CA TYR A 612 10.71 4.68 36.52
C TYR A 612 11.28 3.28 36.28
N ILE A 613 12.22 3.16 35.35
CA ILE A 613 12.99 1.93 35.06
C ILE A 613 14.34 2.01 35.80
N SER A 614 14.33 2.26 37.12
CA SER A 614 15.58 2.51 37.87
C SER A 614 16.56 1.36 37.77
N ILE A 615 17.85 1.69 37.64
CA ILE A 615 18.93 0.71 37.60
C ILE A 615 19.03 -0.10 38.90
N ASP A 616 18.63 0.49 40.03
CA ASP A 616 18.63 -0.16 41.35
C ASP A 616 17.64 -1.32 41.45
N THR A 617 16.73 -1.43 40.48
CA THR A 617 15.83 -2.58 40.37
C THR A 617 16.48 -3.79 39.71
N PHE A 618 17.64 -3.64 39.10
CA PHE A 618 18.43 -4.73 38.51
C PHE A 618 19.58 -5.08 39.44
N ASN A 619 19.63 -6.33 39.88
CA ASN A 619 20.71 -6.86 40.71
C ASN A 619 21.14 -8.20 40.11
N GLU A 620 22.43 -8.35 39.81
CA GLU A 620 23.01 -9.56 39.22
C GLU A 620 22.65 -10.83 40.01
N ASP A 621 22.72 -10.78 41.34
CA ASP A 621 22.45 -11.92 42.23
C ASP A 621 20.98 -12.34 42.25
N SER A 622 20.06 -11.43 41.88
CA SER A 622 18.61 -11.68 41.92
C SER A 622 17.90 -11.43 40.60
N ILE A 623 18.62 -11.24 39.49
CA ILE A 623 18.05 -10.79 38.22
C ILE A 623 16.98 -11.76 37.72
N GLY A 624 17.13 -13.06 37.94
CA GLY A 624 16.15 -14.08 37.57
C GLY A 624 14.75 -13.87 38.18
N LYS A 625 14.64 -13.17 39.32
CA LYS A 625 13.35 -12.87 39.95
C LYS A 625 12.70 -11.59 39.42
N TRP A 626 13.39 -10.83 38.57
CA TRP A 626 12.89 -9.57 38.05
C TRP A 626 11.71 -9.79 37.11
N ARG A 627 10.64 -9.02 37.30
CA ARG A 627 9.46 -9.04 36.42
C ARG A 627 8.95 -7.61 36.25
N TRP A 628 8.55 -7.26 35.03
CA TRP A 628 8.07 -5.91 34.70
C TRP A 628 6.92 -5.47 35.61
N TRP A 629 5.92 -6.33 35.79
CA TRP A 629 4.76 -6.03 36.63
C TRP A 629 5.11 -6.01 38.12
N ASP A 630 5.82 -7.03 38.61
CA ASP A 630 6.10 -7.14 40.04
C ASP A 630 7.08 -6.05 40.49
N THR A 631 8.18 -5.89 39.77
CA THR A 631 9.29 -5.01 40.16
C THR A 631 9.00 -3.54 39.86
N LEU A 632 8.45 -3.19 38.69
CA LEU A 632 8.26 -1.77 38.31
C LEU A 632 6.87 -1.23 38.67
N VAL A 633 5.87 -2.09 38.87
CA VAL A 633 4.51 -1.67 39.24
C VAL A 633 4.23 -2.00 40.72
N THR A 634 4.20 -3.26 41.09
CA THR A 634 3.71 -3.69 42.41
C THR A 634 4.64 -3.26 43.54
N ASP A 635 5.93 -3.53 43.44
CA ASP A 635 6.90 -3.26 44.51
C ASP A 635 7.18 -1.77 44.65
N GLN A 636 7.27 -1.03 43.54
CA GLN A 636 7.43 0.42 43.58
C GLN A 636 6.16 1.12 44.09
N ALA A 637 4.96 0.62 43.75
CA ALA A 637 3.73 1.16 44.33
C ALA A 637 3.73 1.02 45.86
N LYS A 638 4.12 -0.14 46.39
CA LYS A 638 4.26 -0.34 47.85
C LYS A 638 5.26 0.63 48.47
N LYS A 639 6.43 0.84 47.83
CA LYS A 639 7.45 1.80 48.31
C LYS A 639 6.94 3.24 48.32
N GLU A 640 6.09 3.60 47.37
CA GLU A 640 5.46 4.92 47.26
C GLU A 640 4.21 5.10 48.14
N GLY A 641 3.79 4.08 48.90
CA GLY A 641 2.55 4.11 49.67
C GLY A 641 1.28 4.12 48.81
N LYS A 642 1.34 3.55 47.60
CA LYS A 642 0.25 3.47 46.62
C LYS A 642 -0.10 2.03 46.28
N THR A 643 -1.24 1.85 45.60
CA THR A 643 -1.66 0.58 45.02
C THR A 643 -1.07 0.37 43.62
N ALA A 644 -0.96 -0.89 43.20
CA ALA A 644 -0.51 -1.23 41.85
C ALA A 644 -1.44 -0.62 40.78
N ASP A 645 -2.75 -0.57 41.04
CA ASP A 645 -3.75 0.01 40.15
C ASP A 645 -3.55 1.52 39.96
N GLU A 646 -3.25 2.27 41.02
CA GLU A 646 -2.97 3.71 40.93
C GLU A 646 -1.71 3.97 40.10
N ARG A 647 -0.65 3.17 40.30
CA ARG A 647 0.58 3.29 39.51
C ARG A 647 0.36 2.90 38.05
N GLN A 648 -0.41 1.84 37.80
CA GLN A 648 -0.78 1.39 36.46
C GLN A 648 -1.68 2.41 35.74
N ALA A 649 -2.64 3.02 36.42
CA ALA A 649 -3.47 4.09 35.87
C ALA A 649 -2.61 5.30 35.46
N LYS A 650 -1.60 5.63 36.28
CA LYS A 650 -0.71 6.76 36.02
C LYS A 650 0.25 6.51 34.84
N TYR A 651 0.96 5.38 34.81
CA TYR A 651 2.06 5.16 33.85
C TYR A 651 1.74 4.14 32.75
N GLY A 652 0.67 3.35 32.91
CA GLY A 652 0.38 2.20 32.06
C GLY A 652 0.22 2.53 30.58
N GLY A 653 -0.37 3.68 30.25
CA GLY A 653 -0.55 4.12 28.86
C GLY A 653 0.78 4.30 28.11
N LEU A 654 1.74 5.00 28.73
CA LEU A 654 3.09 5.20 28.17
C LEU A 654 3.84 3.87 28.09
N ILE A 655 3.87 3.15 29.21
CA ILE A 655 4.67 1.93 29.36
C ILE A 655 4.19 0.83 28.42
N LYS A 656 2.88 0.73 28.16
CA LYS A 656 2.32 -0.17 27.15
C LYS A 656 2.99 -0.01 25.79
N ILE A 657 3.17 1.22 25.32
CA ILE A 657 3.77 1.50 24.00
C ILE A 657 5.25 1.11 23.96
N LEU A 658 5.96 1.23 25.09
CA LEU A 658 7.38 0.87 25.15
C LEU A 658 7.61 -0.65 25.28
N LYS A 659 6.68 -1.37 25.92
CA LYS A 659 6.83 -2.81 26.23
C LYS A 659 6.09 -3.78 25.31
N ASP A 660 5.03 -3.35 24.62
CA ASP A 660 4.16 -4.28 23.89
C ASP A 660 4.92 -4.97 22.74
N TYR A 661 4.68 -6.28 22.60
CA TYR A 661 5.30 -7.15 21.59
C TYR A 661 4.68 -7.02 20.18
N ASN A 662 3.57 -6.29 20.04
CA ASN A 662 2.81 -6.26 18.79
C ASN A 662 3.22 -5.08 17.89
N TYR A 663 4.44 -5.14 17.35
CA TYR A 663 5.17 -4.11 16.57
C TYR A 663 4.49 -3.63 15.26
N ARG A 664 3.23 -4.04 15.06
CA ARG A 664 2.31 -3.52 14.05
C ARG A 664 1.51 -2.30 14.55
N ASN A 665 1.66 -1.94 15.84
CA ASN A 665 0.96 -0.83 16.50
C ASN A 665 1.91 0.37 16.74
N ASN A 666 1.52 1.30 17.62
CA ASN A 666 2.21 2.57 17.86
C ASN A 666 3.69 2.42 18.29
N ASN A 667 4.04 1.30 18.93
CA ASN A 667 5.42 0.96 19.33
C ASN A 667 6.38 0.88 18.13
N GLY A 668 5.94 0.30 17.01
CA GLY A 668 6.71 0.25 15.77
C GLY A 668 6.88 1.63 15.14
N LEU A 669 5.91 2.54 15.31
CA LEU A 669 5.98 3.91 14.76
C LEU A 669 7.06 4.72 15.47
N LEU A 670 7.16 4.61 16.80
CA LEU A 670 8.21 5.25 17.57
C LEU A 670 9.60 4.76 17.14
N LEU A 671 9.78 3.44 16.99
CA LEU A 671 11.04 2.87 16.53
C LEU A 671 11.39 3.33 15.09
N MET A 672 10.41 3.38 14.19
CA MET A 672 10.59 3.91 12.83
C MET A 672 11.01 5.37 12.79
N TYR A 673 10.50 6.19 13.71
CA TYR A 673 10.92 7.58 13.81
C TYR A 673 12.34 7.69 14.36
N ALA A 674 12.64 6.95 15.43
CA ALA A 674 13.98 6.93 16.03
C ALA A 674 15.04 6.43 15.02
N GLN A 675 14.65 5.53 14.10
CA GLN A 675 15.48 5.01 13.02
C GLN A 675 15.14 5.60 11.64
N ARG A 676 14.66 6.84 11.59
CA ARG A 676 14.28 7.53 10.33
C ARG A 676 15.41 7.60 9.30
N GLU A 677 16.65 7.79 9.74
CA GLU A 677 17.82 7.78 8.86
C GLU A 677 18.06 6.38 8.25
N GLN A 678 17.91 5.32 9.06
CA GLN A 678 17.98 3.94 8.58
C GLN A 678 16.88 3.67 7.54
N MET A 679 15.65 4.16 7.79
CA MET A 679 14.52 4.05 6.88
C MET A 679 14.82 4.72 5.53
N ALA A 680 15.30 5.96 5.55
CA ALA A 680 15.63 6.71 4.34
C ALA A 680 16.79 6.07 3.56
N SER A 681 17.82 5.58 4.27
CA SER A 681 18.99 4.97 3.63
C SER A 681 18.71 3.60 3.01
N CYS A 682 17.88 2.77 3.66
CA CYS A 682 17.63 1.40 3.19
C CYS A 682 16.44 1.29 2.22
N PHE A 683 15.46 2.21 2.31
CA PHE A 683 14.20 2.10 1.57
C PHE A 683 13.82 3.38 0.81
N PRO A 684 14.73 3.99 0.02
CA PRO A 684 14.47 5.27 -0.65
C PRO A 684 13.32 5.20 -1.67
N ASN A 685 13.10 4.03 -2.28
CA ASN A 685 12.10 3.83 -3.34
C ASN A 685 10.77 3.24 -2.83
N TYR A 686 10.58 3.18 -1.51
CA TYR A 686 9.31 2.76 -0.94
C TYR A 686 8.27 3.87 -1.09
N ASP A 687 7.29 3.65 -1.96
CA ASP A 687 6.15 4.55 -2.10
C ASP A 687 4.97 4.10 -1.22
N SER A 688 4.75 4.89 -0.18
CA SER A 688 3.67 4.69 0.79
C SER A 688 2.25 5.05 0.28
N SER A 689 2.11 5.60 -0.93
CA SER A 689 0.82 5.96 -1.52
C SER A 689 0.10 4.76 -2.18
N HIS A 690 0.85 3.71 -2.51
CA HIS A 690 0.40 2.54 -3.28
C HIS A 690 0.12 1.31 -2.40
N ILE A 691 -0.85 1.39 -1.48
CA ILE A 691 -1.14 0.33 -0.48
C ILE A 691 -1.34 -1.06 -1.12
N GLY A 692 -2.02 -1.14 -2.28
CA GLY A 692 -2.33 -2.43 -2.93
C GLY A 692 -1.10 -3.21 -3.41
N TYR A 693 0.02 -2.53 -3.67
CA TYR A 693 1.30 -3.18 -3.96
C TYR A 693 2.00 -3.64 -2.68
N TRP A 694 1.83 -2.90 -1.58
CA TRP A 694 2.54 -3.06 -0.30
C TRP A 694 1.63 -3.52 0.84
N ASP A 695 0.81 -4.57 0.63
CA ASP A 695 0.10 -5.27 1.72
C ASP A 695 1.04 -5.47 2.93
N ALA A 696 0.53 -5.58 4.16
CA ALA A 696 1.35 -5.56 5.39
C ALA A 696 2.55 -6.55 5.42
N HIS A 697 2.53 -7.60 4.60
CA HIS A 697 3.63 -8.54 4.47
C HIS A 697 4.59 -8.20 3.31
N ASN A 698 4.22 -7.36 2.33
CA ASN A 698 4.99 -7.02 1.12
C ASN A 698 6.02 -5.90 1.34
N VAL A 699 5.98 -5.19 2.47
CA VAL A 699 6.94 -4.10 2.78
C VAL A 699 8.39 -4.60 2.70
N PRO A 700 9.36 -3.75 2.31
CA PRO A 700 10.76 -4.15 2.13
C PRO A 700 11.55 -4.29 3.45
N TRP A 701 10.95 -3.97 4.59
CA TRP A 701 11.57 -4.10 5.91
C TRP A 701 10.86 -5.12 6.81
N ASP A 702 11.58 -5.58 7.83
CA ASP A 702 11.04 -6.30 8.97
C ASP A 702 11.46 -5.60 10.28
N PHE A 703 10.73 -5.86 11.36
CA PHE A 703 11.16 -5.52 12.71
C PHE A 703 11.90 -6.72 13.28
N ASP A 704 13.22 -6.68 13.19
CA ASP A 704 14.06 -7.81 13.55
C ASP A 704 14.58 -7.71 14.99
N HIS A 705 14.75 -8.87 15.62
CA HIS A 705 15.33 -8.96 16.96
C HIS A 705 16.86 -8.92 16.88
N ILE A 706 17.48 -8.08 17.71
CA ILE A 706 18.93 -7.96 17.82
C ILE A 706 19.47 -9.19 18.56
N LEU A 707 18.94 -9.50 19.75
CA LEU A 707 19.04 -10.81 20.37
C LEU A 707 17.97 -11.72 19.75
N PRO A 708 18.34 -12.77 19.00
CA PRO A 708 17.38 -13.63 18.32
C PRO A 708 16.35 -14.25 19.26
N GLN A 709 15.10 -14.32 18.81
CA GLN A 709 13.98 -14.80 19.62
C GLN A 709 14.18 -16.25 20.09
N SER A 710 14.84 -17.09 19.28
CA SER A 710 15.21 -18.47 19.63
C SER A 710 16.03 -18.60 20.92
N ALA A 711 16.77 -17.55 21.31
CA ALA A 711 17.53 -17.54 22.56
C ALA A 711 16.60 -17.57 23.80
N PHE A 712 15.37 -17.05 23.68
CA PHE A 712 14.44 -16.88 24.81
C PHE A 712 13.00 -17.39 24.58
N ALA A 713 12.66 -17.98 23.43
CA ALA A 713 11.29 -18.41 23.11
C ALA A 713 10.86 -19.81 23.60
N ASP A 714 11.79 -20.73 23.88
CA ASP A 714 11.48 -22.14 24.16
C ASP A 714 10.73 -22.34 25.50
N MET A 715 9.49 -22.85 25.44
CA MET A 715 8.63 -23.06 26.62
C MET A 715 8.91 -24.36 27.39
N ARG A 716 9.81 -25.24 26.92
CA ARG A 716 10.03 -26.56 27.54
C ARG A 716 11.00 -26.54 28.71
N THR A 717 11.76 -25.47 28.89
CA THR A 717 12.71 -25.29 30.00
C THR A 717 12.45 -23.95 30.68
N GLU A 718 11.44 -23.89 31.53
CA GLU A 718 11.17 -22.71 32.36
C GLU A 718 12.32 -22.50 33.35
N ASN A 719 13.07 -21.41 33.18
CA ASN A 719 13.95 -20.88 34.21
C ASN A 719 13.78 -19.38 34.33
N ASP A 720 14.10 -18.88 35.52
CA ASP A 720 13.89 -17.51 35.94
C ASP A 720 14.59 -16.45 35.07
N LEU A 721 15.80 -16.76 34.56
CA LEU A 721 16.55 -15.86 33.67
C LEU A 721 15.93 -15.73 32.28
N MET A 722 15.43 -16.84 31.73
CA MET A 722 14.75 -16.84 30.44
C MET A 722 13.49 -15.97 30.46
N GLU A 723 12.76 -15.94 31.57
CA GLU A 723 11.58 -15.09 31.71
C GLU A 723 11.94 -13.59 31.69
N VAL A 724 13.07 -13.21 32.28
CA VAL A 724 13.61 -11.84 32.17
C VAL A 724 13.96 -11.51 30.72
N CYS A 725 14.67 -12.42 30.03
CA CYS A 725 15.01 -12.26 28.62
C CYS A 725 13.76 -12.19 27.73
N LYS A 726 12.68 -12.92 28.03
CA LYS A 726 11.41 -12.80 27.31
C LYS A 726 10.80 -11.41 27.47
N GLN A 727 10.79 -10.86 28.69
CA GLN A 727 10.16 -9.56 28.93
C GLN A 727 10.92 -8.41 28.28
N TRP A 728 12.26 -8.44 28.31
CA TRP A 728 13.09 -7.43 27.65
C TRP A 728 13.28 -7.67 26.15
N GLY A 729 13.45 -8.93 25.75
CA GLY A 729 13.62 -9.35 24.37
C GLY A 729 12.40 -9.07 23.49
N ASN A 730 11.22 -8.93 24.10
CA ASN A 730 9.97 -8.56 23.44
C ASN A 730 9.68 -7.05 23.45
N THR A 731 10.63 -6.20 23.83
CA THR A 731 10.46 -4.73 23.78
C THR A 731 11.07 -4.13 22.51
N ILE A 732 10.75 -2.87 22.18
CA ILE A 732 11.39 -2.13 21.08
C ILE A 732 12.90 -1.98 21.27
N ALA A 733 13.40 -2.14 22.50
CA ALA A 733 14.83 -2.09 22.81
C ALA A 733 15.63 -3.26 22.21
N ASN A 734 14.97 -4.39 21.95
CA ASN A 734 15.60 -5.52 21.27
C ASN A 734 15.28 -5.55 19.77
N LEU A 735 14.63 -4.51 19.23
CA LEU A 735 14.25 -4.46 17.83
C LEU A 735 15.00 -3.42 17.03
N HIS A 736 15.18 -3.70 15.76
CA HIS A 736 15.59 -2.71 14.77
C HIS A 736 14.92 -2.96 13.42
N ILE A 737 14.94 -1.94 12.59
CA ILE A 737 14.45 -2.00 11.22
C ILE A 737 15.55 -2.56 10.35
N TYR A 738 15.22 -3.60 9.60
CA TYR A 738 16.18 -4.29 8.75
C TYR A 738 15.55 -4.73 7.44
N PRO A 739 16.31 -4.79 6.31
CA PRO A 739 15.78 -5.30 5.05
C PRO A 739 15.23 -6.72 5.22
N PHE A 740 14.01 -6.95 4.73
CA PHE A 740 13.25 -8.17 4.99
C PHE A 740 14.00 -9.43 4.55
N GLU A 741 14.57 -9.42 3.35
CA GLU A 741 15.30 -10.55 2.78
C GLU A 741 16.61 -10.83 3.54
N LYS A 742 17.31 -9.78 3.98
CA LYS A 742 18.51 -9.91 4.83
C LYS A 742 18.16 -10.50 6.19
N ASN A 743 17.07 -10.06 6.82
CA ASN A 743 16.60 -10.63 8.09
C ASN A 743 16.33 -12.13 7.96
N ARG A 744 15.53 -12.51 6.98
CA ARG A 744 15.08 -13.90 6.83
C ARG A 744 16.21 -14.86 6.43
N SER A 745 17.30 -14.36 5.83
CA SER A 745 18.49 -15.17 5.51
C SER A 745 19.46 -15.34 6.68
N ARG A 746 19.65 -14.33 7.55
CA ARG A 746 20.53 -14.46 8.73
C ARG A 746 20.00 -15.40 9.81
N GLN A 747 18.69 -15.69 9.81
CA GLN A 747 18.04 -16.56 10.82
C GLN A 747 18.40 -16.11 12.26
N ASP A 748 18.85 -17.06 13.10
CA ASP A 748 19.24 -16.84 14.49
C ASP A 748 20.73 -16.43 14.65
N GLU A 749 21.36 -15.91 13.59
CA GLU A 749 22.75 -15.45 13.68
C GLU A 749 22.89 -14.25 14.62
N LYS A 750 23.92 -14.32 15.46
CA LYS A 750 24.26 -13.32 16.47
C LYS A 750 24.46 -11.93 15.87
N ALA A 751 23.96 -10.91 16.56
CA ALA A 751 24.09 -9.51 16.17
C ALA A 751 25.54 -9.10 15.84
N ASN A 752 26.52 -9.51 16.63
CA ASN A 752 27.92 -9.13 16.42
C ASN A 752 28.60 -9.78 15.20
N LYS A 753 27.92 -10.74 14.57
CA LYS A 753 28.35 -11.39 13.32
C LYS A 753 27.52 -10.94 12.12
N SER A 754 26.23 -10.70 12.32
CA SER A 754 25.27 -10.41 11.24
C SER A 754 25.02 -8.92 11.00
N LEU A 755 25.28 -8.06 11.99
CA LEU A 755 25.09 -6.61 11.86
C LEU A 755 26.42 -5.88 11.66
N PRO A 756 26.55 -5.02 10.63
CA PRO A 756 27.75 -4.22 10.43
C PRO A 756 27.98 -3.24 11.60
N ARG A 757 29.18 -3.27 12.20
CA ARG A 757 29.49 -2.42 13.37
C ARG A 757 29.51 -0.93 13.04
N ASP A 758 29.87 -0.58 11.81
CA ASP A 758 29.87 0.78 11.27
C ASP A 758 28.46 1.32 11.02
N GLU A 759 27.46 0.44 10.84
CA GLU A 759 26.07 0.83 10.64
C GLU A 759 25.22 0.81 11.93
N SER A 760 25.78 0.34 13.06
CA SER A 760 25.03 0.14 14.30
C SER A 760 24.46 1.43 14.90
N THR A 761 25.11 2.56 14.66
CA THR A 761 24.68 3.89 15.15
C THR A 761 23.33 4.31 14.58
N ARG A 762 23.07 4.05 13.28
CA ARG A 762 21.74 4.30 12.65
C ARG A 762 20.64 3.41 13.22
N MET A 763 21.02 2.30 13.84
CA MET A 763 20.12 1.41 14.57
C MET A 763 19.99 1.79 16.06
N LEU A 764 20.61 2.88 16.49
CA LEU A 764 20.73 3.30 17.90
C LEU A 764 21.35 2.21 18.78
N LEU A 765 22.37 1.54 18.24
CA LEU A 765 23.18 0.54 18.92
C LEU A 765 24.63 1.02 19.03
N ASN A 766 25.15 1.04 20.25
CA ASN A 766 26.58 1.24 20.46
C ASN A 766 27.32 -0.03 20.04
N PRO A 767 28.53 0.08 19.46
CA PRO A 767 29.28 -1.09 19.00
C PRO A 767 29.51 -2.17 20.08
N PHE A 768 29.66 -1.78 21.34
CA PHE A 768 29.83 -2.71 22.47
C PHE A 768 28.53 -3.47 22.82
N GLU A 769 27.37 -2.84 22.61
CA GLU A 769 26.08 -3.48 22.90
C GLU A 769 25.81 -4.63 21.94
N LEU A 770 26.34 -4.61 20.72
CA LEU A 770 26.22 -5.74 19.78
C LEU A 770 26.70 -7.05 20.40
N ASP A 771 27.79 -7.02 21.16
CA ASP A 771 28.32 -8.20 21.85
C ASP A 771 27.39 -8.62 22.99
N THR A 772 26.82 -7.66 23.73
CA THR A 772 25.86 -7.89 24.81
C THR A 772 24.52 -8.47 24.31
N PHE A 773 24.05 -8.08 23.13
CA PHE A 773 22.85 -8.65 22.49
C PHE A 773 23.13 -10.02 21.81
N SER A 774 24.38 -10.49 21.79
CA SER A 774 24.78 -11.73 21.08
C SER A 774 24.78 -12.99 21.96
N LEU A 775 23.87 -13.05 22.94
CA LEU A 775 23.72 -14.18 23.85
C LEU A 775 23.20 -15.44 23.14
N GLU A 776 23.68 -16.61 23.55
CA GLU A 776 23.12 -17.90 23.13
C GLU A 776 22.21 -18.48 24.20
N THR A 777 21.43 -19.49 23.80
CA THR A 777 20.64 -20.32 24.70
C THR A 777 21.45 -20.85 25.91
N LYS A 778 22.72 -21.21 25.73
CA LYS A 778 23.62 -21.68 26.82
C LYS A 778 24.06 -20.56 27.78
N ASP A 779 23.99 -19.31 27.35
CA ASP A 779 24.32 -18.13 28.15
C ASP A 779 23.14 -17.71 29.03
N ILE A 780 21.91 -18.12 28.68
CA ILE A 780 20.67 -17.76 29.38
C ILE A 780 20.16 -18.93 30.25
N ARG A 781 20.37 -20.19 29.82
CA ARG A 781 19.77 -21.35 30.49
C ARG A 781 20.49 -21.72 31.79
N PHE A 782 19.75 -21.72 32.89
CA PHE A 782 20.14 -22.26 34.18
C PHE A 782 19.62 -23.70 34.33
N ASN A 783 20.49 -24.64 34.69
CA ASN A 783 20.10 -26.01 35.08
C ASN A 783 20.42 -26.20 36.57
N LYS A 784 19.39 -26.44 37.40
CA LYS A 784 19.55 -26.69 38.85
C LYS A 784 20.36 -27.96 39.15
N ASP A 785 20.43 -28.90 38.21
CA ASP A 785 20.98 -30.26 38.39
C ASP A 785 22.33 -30.50 37.68
N LYS A 786 22.98 -29.47 37.10
CA LYS A 786 24.32 -29.57 36.46
C LYS A 786 25.27 -28.47 36.93
N PRO A 787 26.61 -28.69 36.93
CA PRO A 787 27.57 -27.67 37.31
C PRO A 787 27.45 -26.44 36.41
N GLN A 788 27.45 -25.27 37.06
CA GLN A 788 26.93 -24.01 36.58
C GLN A 788 27.73 -23.39 35.43
N ASN A 789 27.02 -22.68 34.53
CA ASN A 789 27.59 -21.50 33.88
C ASN A 789 27.46 -20.33 34.89
N SER A 790 28.51 -20.11 35.69
CA SER A 790 28.52 -19.08 36.74
C SER A 790 28.36 -17.65 36.19
N GLU A 791 28.48 -17.45 34.87
CA GLU A 791 28.38 -16.13 34.24
C GLU A 791 26.97 -15.79 33.73
N ALA A 792 26.03 -16.75 33.70
CA ALA A 792 24.71 -16.53 33.09
C ALA A 792 23.92 -15.35 33.73
N PRO A 793 23.85 -15.21 35.07
CA PRO A 793 23.22 -14.03 35.68
C PRO A 793 23.87 -12.72 35.26
N ARG A 794 25.22 -12.66 35.24
CA ARG A 794 26.00 -11.50 34.78
C ARG A 794 25.64 -11.10 33.35
N LYS A 795 25.63 -12.07 32.43
CA LYS A 795 25.33 -11.83 31.01
C LYS A 795 23.90 -11.35 30.79
N VAL A 796 22.92 -11.91 31.52
CA VAL A 796 21.53 -11.46 31.45
C VAL A 796 21.37 -10.06 32.05
N TYR A 797 22.06 -9.77 33.15
CA TYR A 797 22.11 -8.43 33.73
C TYR A 797 22.69 -7.41 32.75
N GLU A 798 23.82 -7.70 32.11
CA GLU A 798 24.42 -6.86 31.06
C GLU A 798 23.45 -6.63 29.89
N PHE A 799 22.75 -7.67 29.43
CA PHE A 799 21.71 -7.56 28.40
C PHE A 799 20.57 -6.62 28.81
N VAL A 800 20.05 -6.76 30.04
CA VAL A 800 18.98 -5.88 30.53
C VAL A 800 19.44 -4.43 30.62
N LEU A 801 20.67 -4.18 31.08
CA LEU A 801 21.24 -2.84 31.10
C LEU A 801 21.40 -2.24 29.70
N ALA A 802 21.90 -3.00 28.74
CA ALA A 802 22.01 -2.57 27.35
C ALA A 802 20.63 -2.30 26.72
N ALA A 803 19.67 -3.19 26.92
CA ALA A 803 18.30 -3.02 26.45
C ALA A 803 17.64 -1.78 27.07
N ARG A 804 17.74 -1.58 28.38
CA ARG A 804 17.26 -0.36 29.05
C ARG A 804 17.90 0.90 28.46
N THR A 805 19.23 0.92 28.31
CA THR A 805 19.98 2.07 27.80
C THR A 805 19.57 2.40 26.37
N ARG A 806 19.36 1.38 25.54
CA ARG A 806 18.83 1.54 24.18
C ARG A 806 17.39 2.02 24.16
N LEU A 807 16.52 1.49 25.02
CA LEU A 807 15.13 1.95 25.15
C LEU A 807 15.07 3.45 25.43
N LEU A 808 15.88 3.92 26.37
CA LEU A 808 15.97 5.34 26.73
C LEU A 808 16.50 6.19 25.58
N ARG A 809 17.48 5.70 24.80
CA ARG A 809 17.94 6.39 23.59
C ARG A 809 16.88 6.46 22.49
N ILE A 810 16.14 5.38 22.24
CA ILE A 810 15.03 5.37 21.27
C ILE A 810 13.96 6.39 21.69
N TYR A 811 13.62 6.41 22.96
CA TYR A 811 12.64 7.35 23.49
C TYR A 811 13.15 8.80 23.44
N GLY A 812 14.41 9.02 23.83
CA GLY A 812 15.09 10.32 23.77
C GLY A 812 15.17 10.89 22.36
N GLU A 813 15.45 10.04 21.36
CA GLU A 813 15.42 10.46 19.94
C GLU A 813 14.11 11.12 19.54
N TRP A 814 12.96 10.61 20.01
CA TRP A 814 11.67 11.24 19.80
C TRP A 814 11.48 12.48 20.68
N TYR A 815 11.79 12.35 21.97
CA TYR A 815 11.55 13.39 22.96
C TYR A 815 12.32 14.69 22.67
N ASP A 816 13.62 14.56 22.40
CA ASP A 816 14.56 15.67 22.25
C ASP A 816 14.44 16.30 20.85
N ASN A 817 14.42 15.48 19.78
CA ASN A 817 14.34 16.02 18.42
C ASN A 817 13.00 16.71 18.16
N LEU A 818 11.89 16.28 18.77
CA LEU A 818 10.58 16.93 18.60
C LEU A 818 10.19 17.88 19.74
N LEU A 819 11.15 18.25 20.60
CA LEU A 819 10.98 19.24 21.65
C LEU A 819 9.80 18.94 22.60
N ILE A 820 9.54 17.67 22.89
CA ILE A 820 8.40 17.22 23.71
C ILE A 820 8.44 17.84 25.11
N GLY A 821 9.64 18.06 25.66
CA GLY A 821 9.81 18.75 26.95
C GLY A 821 9.19 20.14 27.01
N HIS A 822 9.21 20.90 25.90
CA HIS A 822 8.56 22.21 25.83
C HIS A 822 7.04 22.12 25.85
N LEU A 823 6.46 20.97 25.53
CA LEU A 823 5.02 20.71 25.63
C LEU A 823 4.61 20.26 27.04
N LEU A 824 5.60 19.94 27.91
CA LEU A 824 5.44 19.47 29.30
C LEU A 824 5.85 20.52 30.35
N GLN A 825 6.44 21.64 29.94
CA GLN A 825 6.85 22.74 30.81
C GLN A 825 5.98 23.99 30.58
N SER A 826 5.88 24.85 31.60
CA SER A 826 5.33 26.20 31.46
C SER A 826 6.43 27.21 31.12
N ASP A 827 6.08 28.32 30.48
CA ASP A 827 7.00 29.33 29.93
C ASP A 827 8.10 29.83 30.88
N ASN A 828 7.87 29.74 32.20
CA ASN A 828 8.82 30.22 33.20
C ASN A 828 10.07 29.33 33.37
N GLN A 829 10.17 28.17 32.71
CA GLN A 829 11.34 27.28 32.78
C GLN A 829 12.18 27.20 31.49
N SER A 830 11.64 27.64 30.35
CA SER A 830 12.30 27.60 29.04
C SER A 830 13.57 28.47 28.99
N THR A 831 13.56 29.60 29.71
CA THR A 831 14.66 30.58 29.73
C THR A 831 15.89 30.12 30.52
N ILE A 832 15.76 29.08 31.35
CA ILE A 832 16.87 28.59 32.20
C ILE A 832 17.67 27.48 31.50
N SER A 833 17.10 26.83 30.48
CA SER A 833 17.76 25.70 29.80
C SER A 833 18.61 26.12 28.59
N GLN A 834 18.32 27.26 27.94
CA GLN A 834 19.14 27.76 26.82
C GLN A 834 20.56 28.19 27.24
N THR A 835 20.75 28.60 28.49
CA THR A 835 22.08 28.98 29.01
C THR A 835 23.00 27.80 29.30
N ASN A 836 22.48 26.57 29.44
CA ASN A 836 23.29 25.39 29.76
C ASN A 836 23.66 24.53 28.53
N ILE A 837 22.99 24.71 27.39
CA ILE A 837 23.33 23.98 26.15
C ILE A 837 24.46 24.69 25.39
N ALA A 838 24.56 26.03 25.47
CA ALA A 838 25.64 26.80 24.85
C ALA A 838 27.01 26.68 25.56
N ALA A 839 27.10 25.96 26.68
CA ALA A 839 28.32 25.83 27.48
C ALA A 839 29.06 24.48 27.27
N ASN A 840 28.54 23.58 26.44
CA ASN A 840 29.10 22.25 26.20
C ASN A 840 29.12 21.85 24.69
N ASP A 841 29.31 22.83 23.81
CA ASP A 841 29.76 22.58 22.42
C ASP A 841 31.30 22.53 22.34
#